data_AF-A0A2D5ZQU1-F1
#
_entry.id   AF-A0A2D5ZQU1-F1
#
_cell.length_a   1.000
_cell.length_b   1.000
_cell.length_c   1.000
_cell.angle_alpha   90.00
_cell.angle_beta   90.00
_cell.angle_gamma   90.00
#
_symmetry.space_group_name_H-M   'P 1'
#
loop_
_entity.id
_entity.type
_entity.pdbx_description
1 polymer ?
#
loop_
_entity_poly.entity_id
_entity_poly.type
_entity_poly.pdbx_seq_one_letter_code
_entity_poly.pdbx_strand_id
1 'polypeptide(L)'
;MSDRFRPIPMSLLCRSIFEELEERDSIFGIPRALFFRPVPDDRFATEVYGQPLDTPFGVAAGPHSQLAQNIVVAWLCGARFMELKTVQTLDELEIPKPCIDMQDAGYNVEWSQELKVHESLDEYVRAFVLIHALHRRLGLPGDRPGVIFNMSVGYNLEGIREGNMQAFLCGMGDAEELLSKHVELVAAYFPGIRDCALPTIVSDNVTLSTMHGCPPDEIGQIATYLMREWGLHTSVKLNPTLLGPERVREILNDRLGYRDIVVPDAAFEHDPVYSDAVELIRELESTAEACGVVFGVKLSNTLEVINHRDIFAESEKQMYLSGRPLHALTVNIAADLATEFDGRLLISFAGGADAFNVPDLLAGGMRTVTTCSDLLRPGGYLRLPQYIERTSEEMAALGAEDLHRFAIAVAERRSSSSEAATYRSAALANLRGYANDVLDDRTLHSDAFDRLLTKTRRSLGTFDCIEAPCSDECAIDQQVPEYMRLVREGRFGEAVSVTREDNHLAAVLGHACDHLCERVCIRTHQDEPLAIREIKRFIMEHEREVDARAKASRDARVGVIGAGPCGLSAAGFLAEAGYGVELFEAREYAGGMVAGTIPLFRVSQGVVDQDLRRLEALGAKISTGVAAGRDLTLSDLRARGFDYVVVAAGAQVGLPLGIEGEEGEGVLDGLALLRDARNAQPPALEGNVGVIGGGDVAMDCARAAARLGATEVSILYRRTRAEMPAQDEEIEAVLEEGIGITELVAPLAARLGDGRLIGLECARMRLGVADASGRRRPEDTGERFVLPLDALIVAIGQRADLGFFGGEPVRINDKGWIEVDPKSMRTSLSGVYAGGDVAGEGPSNIVGALGDGRRIARDIRRREEGVEPAKKETQQGDLVDLLRRRALRDWRVKERHRPPEERKGFEEIVKTLTPEDAIAEAERCLDCDLFCSTCVSVCPNLAFFTYETAALEVSLPVLEGRDGGWIETSKTSFALGQSLQVAVLTDFCNECGNCESFCPTARAPYQDKPRLYLDGREFEAETDNAYHLRGDTEAWTLRARFDGATHELSIGEEWRYRSPNASVLFAPGTLDVIEAECEDGERVSLDRCATMFVLGRGSMRSMGHLLRSTAVSAD
;
A
#
# COMPACT_ATOMS: atom_id res chain seq x y z
N MET A 1 12.30 -15.21 21.04
CA MET A 1 12.36 -14.01 20.19
C MET A 1 13.12 -12.92 20.92
N SER A 2 14.22 -12.44 20.35
CA SER A 2 14.94 -11.28 20.86
C SER A 2 14.44 -10.07 20.09
N ASP A 3 13.55 -9.28 20.70
CA ASP A 3 13.18 -7.93 20.27
C ASP A 3 14.35 -6.93 20.41
N ARG A 4 15.53 -7.41 20.80
CA ARG A 4 16.71 -6.62 21.12
C ARG A 4 17.48 -6.26 19.87
N PHE A 5 17.63 -4.96 19.65
CA PHE A 5 18.47 -4.37 18.62
C PHE A 5 19.95 -4.52 18.99
N ARG A 6 20.81 -4.97 18.06
CA ARG A 6 22.25 -5.15 18.31
C ARG A 6 23.12 -4.77 17.10
N PRO A 7 24.31 -4.20 17.33
CA PRO A 7 25.30 -4.05 16.28
C PRO A 7 25.83 -5.42 15.83
N ILE A 8 26.13 -5.55 14.54
CA ILE A 8 26.81 -6.74 14.00
C ILE A 8 28.32 -6.53 13.90
N PRO A 9 29.14 -7.60 13.78
CA PRO A 9 30.58 -7.44 13.62
C PRO A 9 30.94 -6.66 12.35
N MET A 10 31.91 -5.75 12.44
CA MET A 10 32.42 -4.97 11.29
C MET A 10 32.91 -5.85 10.13
N SER A 11 33.46 -7.03 10.44
CA SER A 11 33.88 -8.01 9.43
C SER A 11 32.70 -8.58 8.63
N LEU A 12 31.52 -8.69 9.23
CA LEU A 12 30.31 -9.07 8.53
C LEU A 12 29.84 -7.93 7.62
N LEU A 13 29.81 -6.69 8.11
CA LEU A 13 29.48 -5.51 7.30
C LEU A 13 30.40 -5.38 6.07
N CYS A 14 31.71 -5.55 6.26
CA CYS A 14 32.66 -5.49 5.16
C CYS A 14 32.41 -6.57 4.09
N ARG A 15 32.04 -7.79 4.49
CA ARG A 15 31.65 -8.85 3.54
C ARG A 15 30.37 -8.50 2.79
N SER A 16 29.33 -8.06 3.51
CA SER A 16 28.07 -7.59 2.91
C SER A 16 28.24 -6.44 1.93
N ILE A 17 29.30 -5.63 2.09
CA ILE A 17 29.55 -4.50 1.22
C ILE A 17 30.48 -4.89 0.07
N PHE A 18 31.69 -5.37 0.36
CA PHE A 18 32.72 -5.54 -0.67
C PHE A 18 32.59 -6.86 -1.42
N GLU A 19 32.25 -7.97 -0.74
CA GLU A 19 32.04 -9.25 -1.43
C GLU A 19 30.73 -9.22 -2.21
N GLU A 20 29.64 -8.67 -1.67
CA GLU A 20 28.38 -8.52 -2.43
C GLU A 20 28.58 -7.64 -3.68
N LEU A 21 29.30 -6.52 -3.55
CA LEU A 21 29.60 -5.66 -4.70
C LEU A 21 30.40 -6.39 -5.78
N GLU A 22 31.32 -7.27 -5.40
CA GLU A 22 32.13 -8.05 -6.34
C GLU A 22 31.37 -9.24 -6.95
N GLU A 23 30.60 -9.96 -6.14
CA GLU A 23 29.87 -11.16 -6.54
C GLU A 23 28.56 -10.82 -7.30
N ARG A 24 27.92 -9.69 -6.98
CA ARG A 24 26.54 -9.38 -7.41
C ARG A 24 26.33 -7.98 -7.98
N ASP A 25 27.34 -7.11 -7.97
CA ASP A 25 27.22 -5.70 -8.36
C ASP A 25 26.07 -4.97 -7.59
N SER A 26 25.90 -5.34 -6.32
CA SER A 26 24.92 -4.75 -5.39
C SER A 26 25.49 -4.62 -3.99
N ILE A 27 24.86 -3.78 -3.16
CA ILE A 27 25.16 -3.66 -1.73
C ILE A 27 23.84 -3.67 -0.97
N PHE A 28 23.68 -4.60 -0.01
CA PHE A 28 22.43 -4.84 0.73
C PHE A 28 21.21 -5.01 -0.19
N GLY A 29 21.40 -5.69 -1.33
CA GLY A 29 20.35 -5.91 -2.32
C GLY A 29 20.00 -4.70 -3.19
N ILE A 30 20.71 -3.58 -3.07
CA ILE A 30 20.56 -2.42 -3.95
C ILE A 30 21.56 -2.53 -5.10
N PRO A 31 21.11 -2.67 -6.35
CA PRO A 31 22.00 -2.73 -7.51
C PRO A 31 22.83 -1.45 -7.66
N ARG A 32 24.10 -1.59 -8.05
CA ARG A 32 25.01 -0.46 -8.29
C ARG A 32 24.48 0.53 -9.31
N ALA A 33 23.69 0.06 -10.28
CA ALA A 33 23.03 0.90 -11.29
C ALA A 33 22.06 1.94 -10.68
N LEU A 34 21.59 1.73 -9.44
CA LEU A 34 20.71 2.65 -8.72
C LEU A 34 21.45 3.51 -7.69
N PHE A 35 22.78 3.37 -7.55
CA PHE A 35 23.55 4.23 -6.66
C PHE A 35 23.59 5.67 -7.19
N PHE A 36 23.37 6.63 -6.31
CA PHE A 36 23.57 8.03 -6.61
C PHE A 36 25.05 8.29 -6.92
N ARG A 37 25.30 8.98 -8.04
CA ARG A 37 26.64 9.40 -8.46
C ARG A 37 26.63 10.92 -8.61
N PRO A 38 27.30 11.66 -7.71
CA PRO A 38 27.37 13.11 -7.84
C PRO A 38 28.12 13.49 -9.13
N VAL A 39 27.71 14.58 -9.76
CA VAL A 39 28.43 15.19 -10.88
C VAL A 39 29.01 16.55 -10.47
N PRO A 40 30.19 16.95 -10.95
CA PRO A 40 30.89 18.15 -10.46
C PRO A 40 30.10 19.47 -10.56
N ASP A 41 29.13 19.56 -11.47
CA ASP A 41 28.31 20.76 -11.73
C ASP A 41 26.84 20.57 -11.28
N ASP A 42 26.59 19.71 -10.29
CA ASP A 42 25.26 19.53 -9.70
C ASP A 42 24.76 20.85 -9.08
N ARG A 43 23.68 21.39 -9.64
CA ARG A 43 23.14 22.72 -9.29
C ARG A 43 22.62 22.81 -7.86
N PHE A 44 22.21 21.67 -7.29
CA PHE A 44 21.71 21.58 -5.92
C PHE A 44 22.82 21.36 -4.88
N ALA A 45 24.06 21.08 -5.31
CA ALA A 45 25.19 20.94 -4.39
C ALA A 45 25.37 22.23 -3.58
N THR A 46 25.70 22.09 -2.30
CA THR A 46 25.69 23.21 -1.36
C THR A 46 26.75 23.06 -0.28
N GLU A 47 26.83 24.04 0.62
CA GLU A 47 27.72 24.02 1.76
C GLU A 47 26.93 24.31 3.05
N VAL A 48 27.21 23.57 4.10
CA VAL A 48 26.63 23.76 5.44
C VAL A 48 27.76 23.67 6.46
N TYR A 49 27.81 24.61 7.41
CA TYR A 49 28.89 24.71 8.41
C TYR A 49 30.32 24.82 7.82
N GLY A 50 30.46 25.31 6.59
CA GLY A 50 31.77 25.34 5.91
C GLY A 50 32.18 24.00 5.29
N GLN A 51 31.28 23.01 5.27
CA GLN A 51 31.52 21.68 4.72
C GLN A 51 30.67 21.45 3.46
N PRO A 52 31.26 20.87 2.38
CA PRO A 52 30.55 20.61 1.14
C PRO A 52 29.54 19.46 1.31
N LEU A 53 28.39 19.62 0.67
CA LEU A 53 27.34 18.62 0.54
C LEU A 53 27.01 18.39 -0.94
N ASP A 54 27.13 17.15 -1.42
CA ASP A 54 26.76 16.84 -2.82
C ASP A 54 25.25 17.02 -3.06
N THR A 55 24.43 16.81 -2.02
CA THR A 55 22.97 17.02 -2.06
C THR A 55 22.52 17.69 -0.75
N PRO A 56 21.45 18.51 -0.76
CA PRO A 56 20.89 19.08 0.47
C PRO A 56 20.01 18.07 1.25
N PHE A 57 19.95 16.82 0.78
CA PHE A 57 19.02 15.81 1.28
C PHE A 57 19.68 14.87 2.28
N GLY A 58 18.85 14.28 3.15
CA GLY A 58 19.36 13.50 4.27
C GLY A 58 18.36 12.57 4.91
N VAL A 59 18.85 11.76 5.85
CA VAL A 59 18.00 11.00 6.78
C VAL A 59 17.83 11.81 8.06
N ALA A 60 16.61 11.82 8.60
CA ALA A 60 16.35 12.45 9.89
C ALA A 60 16.76 11.53 11.05
N ALA A 61 16.90 12.09 12.26
CA ALA A 61 17.16 11.30 13.48
C ALA A 61 16.05 10.26 13.70
N GLY A 62 16.30 9.02 13.30
CA GLY A 62 15.29 7.96 13.22
C GLY A 62 15.90 6.58 13.00
N PRO A 63 15.10 5.57 12.63
CA PRO A 63 15.60 4.21 12.39
C PRO A 63 16.72 4.12 11.35
N HIS A 64 16.64 4.92 10.27
CA HIS A 64 17.60 4.91 9.16
C HIS A 64 18.97 5.53 9.48
N SER A 65 19.16 6.11 10.67
CA SER A 65 20.39 6.78 11.08
C SER A 65 21.04 6.19 12.33
N GLN A 66 20.71 4.93 12.65
CA GLN A 66 21.24 4.21 13.83
C GLN A 66 22.41 3.29 13.50
N LEU A 67 22.24 2.34 12.57
CA LEU A 67 23.28 1.35 12.25
C LEU A 67 24.13 1.79 11.06
N ALA A 68 25.35 1.27 11.01
CA ALA A 68 26.31 1.60 9.98
C ALA A 68 25.80 1.23 8.57
N GLN A 69 25.17 0.06 8.40
CA GLN A 69 24.58 -0.33 7.12
C GLN A 69 23.48 0.62 6.66
N ASN A 70 22.70 1.16 7.58
CA ASN A 70 21.60 2.07 7.26
C ASN A 70 22.13 3.41 6.74
N ILE A 71 23.13 3.96 7.43
CA ILE A 71 23.78 5.22 7.04
C ILE A 71 24.52 5.04 5.70
N VAL A 72 25.22 3.92 5.50
CA VAL A 72 25.89 3.59 4.23
C VAL A 72 24.88 3.50 3.09
N VAL A 73 23.76 2.78 3.27
CA VAL A 73 22.74 2.64 2.24
C VAL A 73 22.04 3.96 1.94
N ALA A 74 21.73 4.77 2.95
CA ALA A 74 21.22 6.12 2.75
C ALA A 74 22.17 6.96 1.88
N TRP A 75 23.48 6.88 2.15
CA TRP A 75 24.50 7.58 1.36
C TRP A 75 24.57 7.07 -0.08
N LEU A 76 24.51 5.75 -0.29
CA LEU A 76 24.48 5.14 -1.63
C LEU A 76 23.27 5.63 -2.44
N CYS A 77 22.13 5.91 -1.79
CA CYS A 77 20.91 6.39 -2.43
C CYS A 77 20.80 7.93 -2.53
N GLY A 78 21.81 8.68 -2.08
CA GLY A 78 21.90 10.13 -2.30
C GLY A 78 21.70 11.01 -1.07
N ALA A 79 21.53 10.46 0.12
CA ALA A 79 21.58 11.24 1.36
C ALA A 79 23.02 11.75 1.60
N ARG A 80 23.16 13.01 2.01
CA ARG A 80 24.43 13.64 2.36
C ARG A 80 24.41 14.39 3.68
N PHE A 81 23.25 14.81 4.17
CA PHE A 81 23.12 15.33 5.53
C PHE A 81 22.58 14.24 6.47
N MET A 82 23.46 13.58 7.23
CA MET A 82 23.10 12.47 8.10
C MET A 82 22.78 12.99 9.49
N GLU A 83 21.50 13.19 9.79
CA GLU A 83 21.07 13.49 11.16
C GLU A 83 21.02 12.18 11.95
N LEU A 84 22.05 11.96 12.77
CA LEU A 84 22.25 10.74 13.52
C LEU A 84 21.17 10.59 14.60
N LYS A 85 20.89 9.35 15.01
CA LYS A 85 19.90 9.10 16.06
C LYS A 85 20.31 9.78 17.37
N THR A 86 19.32 10.34 18.06
CA THR A 86 19.51 11.05 19.32
C THR A 86 20.09 10.15 20.40
N VAL A 87 21.32 10.43 20.83
CA VAL A 87 21.97 9.79 21.98
C VAL A 87 21.62 10.51 23.28
N GLN A 88 21.50 9.76 24.37
CA GLN A 88 21.21 10.29 25.70
C GLN A 88 21.86 9.42 26.80
N THR A 89 22.00 9.98 28.00
CA THR A 89 22.60 9.26 29.15
C THR A 89 21.85 7.99 29.52
N LEU A 90 20.51 8.00 29.46
CA LEU A 90 19.68 6.82 29.71
C LEU A 90 19.58 5.98 28.44
N ASP A 91 20.50 5.02 28.29
CA ASP A 91 20.72 4.27 27.04
C ASP A 91 20.31 2.79 27.10
N GLU A 92 19.59 2.39 28.15
CA GLU A 92 18.86 1.12 28.23
C GLU A 92 17.36 1.42 28.40
N LEU A 93 16.58 1.18 27.34
CA LEU A 93 15.13 1.40 27.28
C LEU A 93 14.41 0.11 26.95
N GLU A 94 13.28 -0.14 27.62
CA GLU A 94 12.31 -1.14 27.19
C GLU A 94 11.32 -0.47 26.24
N ILE A 95 11.27 -0.92 24.98
CA ILE A 95 10.43 -0.31 23.94
C ILE A 95 9.34 -1.31 23.57
N PRO A 96 8.05 -0.98 23.73
CA PRO A 96 6.97 -1.85 23.32
C PRO A 96 7.00 -2.05 21.80
N LYS A 97 6.78 -3.29 21.37
CA LYS A 97 6.71 -3.68 19.95
C LYS A 97 5.31 -4.21 19.63
N PRO A 98 4.72 -3.93 18.45
CA PRO A 98 5.20 -3.04 17.40
C PRO A 98 5.40 -1.59 17.87
N CYS A 99 6.36 -0.88 17.26
CA CYS A 99 6.74 0.48 17.64
C CYS A 99 6.57 1.51 16.53
N ILE A 100 6.23 1.09 15.31
CA ILE A 100 6.04 1.94 14.12
C ILE A 100 4.75 1.55 13.39
N ASP A 101 3.94 2.53 13.02
CA ASP A 101 2.83 2.42 12.07
C ASP A 101 2.94 3.53 11.03
N MET A 102 3.13 3.19 9.75
CA MET A 102 3.33 4.17 8.66
C MET A 102 2.23 4.12 7.59
N GLN A 103 1.03 3.64 7.94
CA GLN A 103 -0.05 3.44 6.97
C GLN A 103 -0.53 4.74 6.28
N ASP A 104 -0.71 5.84 7.03
CA ASP A 104 -0.99 7.17 6.47
C ASP A 104 -0.34 8.33 7.22
N ALA A 105 -1.00 8.88 8.22
CA ALA A 105 -0.28 9.57 9.27
C ALA A 105 0.73 8.58 9.86
N GLY A 106 1.99 8.99 9.94
CA GLY A 106 3.03 8.15 10.53
C GLY A 106 2.93 8.23 12.04
N TYR A 107 2.97 7.10 12.72
CA TYR A 107 2.97 7.02 14.17
C TYR A 107 4.12 6.16 14.67
N ASN A 108 4.68 6.54 15.80
CA ASN A 108 5.64 5.74 16.53
C ASN A 108 5.45 5.93 18.04
N VAL A 109 5.88 4.96 18.85
CA VAL A 109 6.05 5.16 20.29
C VAL A 109 7.27 6.08 20.55
N GLU A 110 7.43 6.69 21.72
CA GLU A 110 8.64 7.52 21.94
C GLU A 110 9.85 6.64 22.19
N TRP A 111 10.95 6.87 21.47
CA TRP A 111 12.26 6.44 21.92
C TRP A 111 13.39 7.27 21.32
N SER A 112 14.40 7.54 22.15
CA SER A 112 15.62 8.26 21.77
C SER A 112 16.52 7.39 20.90
N GLN A 113 16.90 6.20 21.36
CA GLN A 113 17.74 5.22 20.69
C GLN A 113 17.54 3.81 21.25
N GLU A 114 17.88 2.78 20.47
CA GLU A 114 17.88 1.38 20.91
C GLU A 114 19.29 0.87 21.29
N LEU A 115 20.34 1.53 20.81
CA LEU A 115 21.73 1.22 21.10
C LEU A 115 22.26 1.98 22.31
N LYS A 116 23.28 1.40 22.97
CA LYS A 116 24.03 2.12 24.00
C LYS A 116 24.85 3.25 23.39
N VAL A 117 25.16 4.28 24.16
CA VAL A 117 25.89 5.47 23.66
C VAL A 117 27.22 5.11 22.98
N HIS A 118 27.98 4.19 23.56
CA HIS A 118 29.25 3.74 22.99
C HIS A 118 29.08 2.84 21.75
N GLU A 119 27.98 2.10 21.65
CA GLU A 119 27.63 1.33 20.45
C GLU A 119 27.23 2.27 19.31
N SER A 120 26.45 3.31 19.60
CA SER A 120 26.12 4.38 18.64
C SER A 120 27.38 5.06 18.10
N LEU A 121 28.32 5.45 18.98
CA LEU A 121 29.62 6.01 18.55
C LEU A 121 30.35 5.06 17.59
N ASP A 122 30.46 3.77 17.96
CA ASP A 122 31.17 2.78 17.15
C ASP A 122 30.49 2.60 15.77
N GLU A 123 29.16 2.52 15.71
CA GLU A 123 28.40 2.42 14.46
C GLU A 123 28.58 3.66 13.55
N TYR A 124 28.60 4.86 14.13
CA TYR A 124 28.81 6.09 13.36
C TYR A 124 30.22 6.16 12.76
N VAL A 125 31.26 5.79 13.53
CA VAL A 125 32.63 5.72 13.01
C VAL A 125 32.77 4.62 11.97
N ARG A 126 32.15 3.45 12.16
CA ARG A 126 32.12 2.38 11.14
C ARG A 126 31.52 2.87 9.83
N ALA A 127 30.36 3.53 9.89
CA ALA A 127 29.70 4.10 8.71
C ALA A 127 30.61 5.12 8.00
N PHE A 128 31.27 5.98 8.78
CA PHE A 128 32.19 6.99 8.27
C PHE A 128 33.35 6.35 7.49
N VAL A 129 34.04 5.37 8.06
CA VAL A 129 35.13 4.65 7.38
C VAL A 129 34.63 3.92 6.13
N LEU A 130 33.48 3.26 6.19
CA LEU A 130 32.90 2.53 5.06
C LEU A 130 32.51 3.46 3.91
N ILE A 131 31.93 4.64 4.19
CA ILE A 131 31.59 5.63 3.17
C ILE A 131 32.85 6.15 2.48
N HIS A 132 33.91 6.47 3.23
CA HIS A 132 35.19 6.88 2.65
C HIS A 132 35.83 5.77 1.79
N ALA A 133 35.76 4.51 2.24
CA ALA A 133 36.23 3.36 1.47
C ALA A 133 35.43 3.18 0.18
N LEU A 134 34.10 3.28 0.26
CA LEU A 134 33.19 3.13 -0.88
C LEU A 134 33.31 4.25 -1.89
N HIS A 135 33.43 5.50 -1.44
CA HIS A 135 33.68 6.66 -2.31
C HIS A 135 34.90 6.41 -3.21
N ARG A 136 36.00 5.93 -2.60
CA ARG A 136 37.21 5.56 -3.33
C ARG A 136 37.02 4.34 -4.23
N ARG A 137 36.37 3.28 -3.73
CA ARG A 137 36.15 2.00 -4.44
C ARG A 137 35.26 2.18 -5.67
N LEU A 138 34.21 3.01 -5.56
CA LEU A 138 33.24 3.31 -6.62
C LEU A 138 33.74 4.37 -7.61
N GLY A 139 34.88 5.00 -7.31
CA GLY A 139 35.49 6.04 -8.14
C GLY A 139 34.58 7.26 -8.29
N LEU A 140 33.99 7.72 -7.18
CA LEU A 140 33.17 8.93 -7.18
C LEU A 140 34.08 10.18 -7.25
N PRO A 141 33.60 11.31 -7.81
CA PRO A 141 34.42 12.51 -7.95
C PRO A 141 34.77 13.15 -6.59
N GLY A 142 35.80 13.99 -6.60
CA GLY A 142 36.32 14.70 -5.44
C GLY A 142 37.27 13.85 -4.57
N ASP A 143 37.89 14.50 -3.58
CA ASP A 143 38.78 13.82 -2.62
C ASP A 143 38.02 13.30 -1.37
N ARG A 144 36.76 13.69 -1.21
CA ARG A 144 35.91 13.39 -0.04
C ARG A 144 34.47 13.09 -0.48
N PRO A 145 33.70 12.33 0.32
CA PRO A 145 32.35 11.88 0.01
C PRO A 145 31.21 12.93 0.07
N GLY A 146 31.54 14.21 0.29
CA GLY A 146 30.56 15.31 0.31
C GLY A 146 29.40 15.12 1.30
N VAL A 147 29.68 14.51 2.47
CA VAL A 147 28.70 14.10 3.49
C VAL A 147 28.99 14.79 4.82
N ILE A 148 27.94 15.15 5.55
CA ILE A 148 28.01 15.68 6.92
C ILE A 148 27.32 14.70 7.86
N PHE A 149 28.02 14.31 8.91
CA PHE A 149 27.44 13.61 10.07
C PHE A 149 27.06 14.68 11.09
N ASN A 150 25.77 14.83 11.34
CA ASN A 150 25.23 15.76 12.34
C ASN A 150 24.81 14.97 13.58
N MET A 151 25.52 15.20 14.69
CA MET A 151 25.19 14.58 15.96
C MET A 151 23.78 14.97 16.38
N SER A 152 23.07 14.08 17.08
CA SER A 152 21.86 14.45 17.78
C SER A 152 22.00 14.03 19.24
N VAL A 153 21.81 14.97 20.16
CA VAL A 153 21.90 14.73 21.61
C VAL A 153 20.61 15.21 22.27
N GLY A 154 20.13 14.52 23.29
CA GLY A 154 18.92 14.93 24.00
C GLY A 154 18.89 14.44 25.43
N TYR A 155 19.05 15.35 26.38
CA TYR A 155 18.81 15.15 27.82
C TYR A 155 18.92 16.51 28.53
N ASN A 156 18.91 16.55 29.86
CA ASN A 156 19.29 17.74 30.61
C ASN A 156 20.82 18.02 30.55
N LEU A 157 21.24 19.22 30.97
CA LEU A 157 22.65 19.61 30.99
C LEU A 157 23.52 18.69 31.88
N GLU A 158 22.95 18.19 32.98
CA GLU A 158 23.63 17.25 33.88
C GLU A 158 23.98 15.95 33.16
N GLY A 159 23.04 15.32 32.46
CA GLY A 159 23.31 14.11 31.69
C GLY A 159 24.20 14.35 30.49
N ILE A 160 24.13 15.51 29.82
CA ILE A 160 25.11 15.84 28.77
C ILE A 160 26.54 15.90 29.33
N ARG A 161 26.70 16.26 30.61
CA ARG A 161 27.98 16.27 31.33
C ARG A 161 28.40 14.91 31.92
N GLU A 162 27.55 13.90 31.84
CA GLU A 162 27.89 12.55 32.31
C GLU A 162 29.01 11.92 31.47
N GLY A 163 29.77 11.02 32.11
CA GLY A 163 30.99 10.48 31.52
C GLY A 163 30.78 9.78 30.17
N ASN A 164 29.64 9.10 29.98
CA ASN A 164 29.32 8.43 28.71
C ASN A 164 29.03 9.43 27.57
N MET A 165 28.28 10.49 27.84
CA MET A 165 28.00 11.56 26.87
C MET A 165 29.23 12.38 26.53
N GLN A 166 30.07 12.69 27.53
CA GLN A 166 31.36 13.35 27.31
C GLN A 166 32.29 12.48 26.45
N ALA A 167 32.34 11.17 26.71
CA ALA A 167 33.11 10.23 25.89
C ALA A 167 32.60 10.17 24.44
N PHE A 168 31.27 10.22 24.25
CA PHE A 168 30.67 10.30 22.92
C PHE A 168 31.10 11.58 22.16
N LEU A 169 30.97 12.75 22.80
CA LEU A 169 31.35 14.03 22.19
C LEU A 169 32.85 14.07 21.86
N CYS A 170 33.70 13.59 22.78
CA CYS A 170 35.14 13.43 22.52
C CYS A 170 35.39 12.52 21.31
N GLY A 171 34.75 11.35 21.27
CA GLY A 171 34.94 10.37 20.19
C GLY A 171 34.44 10.85 18.83
N MET A 172 33.41 11.69 18.78
CA MET A 172 32.93 12.29 17.52
C MET A 172 33.83 13.45 17.06
N GLY A 173 34.40 14.21 18.00
CA GLY A 173 35.34 15.30 17.73
C GLY A 173 36.77 14.84 17.43
N ASP A 174 37.19 13.67 17.94
CA ASP A 174 38.47 13.04 17.64
C ASP A 174 38.35 11.51 17.74
N ALA A 175 38.17 10.88 16.59
CA ALA A 175 37.95 9.45 16.46
C ALA A 175 39.22 8.66 16.09
N GLU A 176 40.44 9.22 16.24
CA GLU A 176 41.68 8.65 15.70
C GLU A 176 41.88 7.15 16.05
N GLU A 177 41.62 6.76 17.29
CA GLU A 177 41.75 5.37 17.75
C GLU A 177 40.73 4.44 17.07
N LEU A 178 39.45 4.83 17.06
CA LEU A 178 38.37 4.04 16.44
C LEU A 178 38.52 3.97 14.92
N LEU A 179 38.91 5.09 14.29
CA LEU A 179 39.22 5.14 12.85
C LEU A 179 40.36 4.18 12.53
N SER A 180 41.47 4.23 13.26
CA SER A 180 42.61 3.34 13.03
C SER A 180 42.22 1.86 13.13
N LYS A 181 41.43 1.51 14.15
CA LYS A 181 40.88 0.16 14.32
C LYS A 181 40.03 -0.26 13.12
N HIS A 182 39.07 0.56 12.72
CA HIS A 182 38.12 0.21 11.66
C HIS A 182 38.73 0.28 10.27
N VAL A 183 39.69 1.17 10.02
CA VAL A 183 40.48 1.22 8.79
C VAL A 183 41.22 -0.09 8.58
N GLU A 184 41.85 -0.65 9.61
CA GLU A 184 42.54 -1.94 9.49
C GLU A 184 41.58 -3.11 9.23
N LEU A 185 40.39 -3.11 9.86
CA LEU A 185 39.34 -4.09 9.58
C LEU A 185 38.82 -4.00 8.15
N VAL A 186 38.58 -2.79 7.64
CA VAL A 186 38.16 -2.55 6.26
C VAL A 186 39.27 -2.90 5.28
N ALA A 187 40.53 -2.63 5.62
CA ALA A 187 41.67 -2.85 4.74
C ALA A 187 41.99 -4.33 4.50
N ALA A 188 41.42 -5.24 5.29
CA ALA A 188 41.42 -6.67 5.02
C ALA A 188 40.58 -7.03 3.77
N TYR A 189 39.55 -6.23 3.47
CA TYR A 189 38.63 -6.43 2.34
C TYR A 189 38.90 -5.44 1.19
N PHE A 190 39.27 -4.20 1.52
CA PHE A 190 39.63 -3.17 0.56
C PHE A 190 40.91 -2.44 1.00
N PRO A 191 42.11 -2.91 0.61
CA PRO A 191 43.38 -2.32 1.03
C PRO A 191 43.56 -0.83 0.69
N GLY A 192 42.86 -0.34 -0.33
CA GLY A 192 42.94 1.06 -0.79
C GLY A 192 42.42 2.09 0.21
N ILE A 193 41.71 1.68 1.28
CA ILE A 193 41.32 2.58 2.36
C ILE A 193 42.53 3.21 3.08
N ARG A 194 43.69 2.52 3.10
CA ARG A 194 44.91 3.04 3.72
C ARG A 194 45.49 4.26 3.02
N ASP A 195 45.11 4.47 1.76
CA ASP A 195 45.51 5.64 0.97
C ASP A 195 44.52 6.80 1.08
N CYS A 196 43.38 6.60 1.75
CA CYS A 196 42.38 7.64 1.94
C CYS A 196 42.77 8.56 3.10
N ALA A 197 42.70 9.87 2.89
CA ALA A 197 42.87 10.86 3.95
C ALA A 197 41.55 11.03 4.71
N LEU A 198 41.34 10.23 5.77
CA LEU A 198 40.18 10.36 6.65
C LEU A 198 40.43 11.48 7.67
N PRO A 199 39.51 12.45 7.83
CA PRO A 199 39.60 13.39 8.95
C PRO A 199 39.36 12.65 10.27
N THR A 200 40.07 13.07 11.33
CA THR A 200 39.86 12.53 12.68
C THR A 200 38.58 13.05 13.33
N ILE A 201 38.14 14.25 12.93
CA ILE A 201 36.85 14.82 13.31
C ILE A 201 35.77 14.16 12.45
N VAL A 202 34.90 13.36 13.07
CA VAL A 202 33.73 12.76 12.40
C VAL A 202 32.59 13.78 12.34
N SER A 203 32.42 14.58 13.40
CA SER A 203 31.44 15.64 13.45
C SER A 203 31.89 16.80 14.33
N ASP A 204 31.67 18.02 13.83
CA ASP A 204 31.85 19.31 14.51
C ASP A 204 30.51 20.04 14.70
N ASN A 205 29.39 19.34 14.49
CA ASN A 205 28.05 19.91 14.49
C ASN A 205 27.05 19.01 15.21
N VAL A 206 26.07 19.63 15.87
CA VAL A 206 25.12 18.94 16.72
C VAL A 206 23.74 19.57 16.64
N THR A 207 22.72 18.72 16.62
CA THR A 207 21.34 19.09 16.86
C THR A 207 20.95 18.72 18.27
N LEU A 208 20.61 19.72 19.07
CA LEU A 208 20.00 19.53 20.37
C LEU A 208 18.54 19.12 20.18
N SER A 209 18.28 17.83 20.36
CA SER A 209 16.93 17.28 20.45
C SER A 209 16.38 17.58 21.84
N THR A 210 15.51 18.59 21.92
CA THR A 210 14.78 18.88 23.15
C THR A 210 13.74 17.78 23.35
N MET A 211 13.81 17.05 24.47
CA MET A 211 12.69 16.17 24.84
C MET A 211 11.44 17.01 25.02
N HIS A 212 10.26 16.41 24.76
CA HIS A 212 8.99 17.08 25.02
C HIS A 212 8.98 17.57 26.48
N GLY A 213 8.87 18.88 26.63
CA GLY A 213 8.86 19.52 27.94
C GLY A 213 10.18 19.93 28.59
N CYS A 214 11.24 20.11 27.81
CA CYS A 214 12.48 20.74 28.29
C CYS A 214 12.31 22.28 28.39
N PRO A 215 12.52 22.90 29.57
CA PRO A 215 12.39 24.35 29.74
C PRO A 215 13.34 25.18 28.85
N PRO A 216 12.93 26.38 28.37
CA PRO A 216 13.75 27.23 27.50
C PRO A 216 15.12 27.58 28.06
N ASP A 217 15.21 27.84 29.38
CA ASP A 217 16.46 28.17 30.05
C ASP A 217 17.44 26.99 30.05
N GLU A 218 16.93 25.77 30.18
CA GLU A 218 17.74 24.56 30.09
C GLU A 218 18.25 24.33 28.66
N ILE A 219 17.40 24.51 27.65
CA ILE A 219 17.78 24.44 26.23
C ILE A 219 18.91 25.43 25.94
N GLY A 220 18.77 26.68 26.39
CA GLY A 220 19.77 27.73 26.21
C GLY A 220 21.10 27.42 26.89
N GLN A 221 21.07 26.88 28.10
CA GLN A 221 22.27 26.47 28.83
C GLN A 221 23.02 25.34 28.11
N ILE A 222 22.30 24.33 27.62
CA ILE A 222 22.89 23.20 26.89
C ILE A 222 23.51 23.67 25.57
N ALA A 223 22.77 24.40 24.75
CA ALA A 223 23.26 24.88 23.47
C ALA A 223 24.47 25.81 23.66
N THR A 224 24.44 26.69 24.65
CA THR A 224 25.58 27.54 25.01
C THR A 224 26.79 26.72 25.44
N TYR A 225 26.59 25.66 26.23
CA TYR A 225 27.67 24.75 26.65
C TYR A 225 28.30 24.03 25.46
N LEU A 226 27.51 23.49 24.53
CA LEU A 226 27.99 22.83 23.31
C LEU A 226 28.78 23.80 22.41
N MET A 227 28.36 25.06 22.29
CA MET A 227 29.09 26.05 21.50
C MET A 227 30.37 26.55 22.20
N ARG A 228 30.32 26.87 23.49
CA ARG A 228 31.45 27.50 24.21
C ARG A 228 32.53 26.52 24.62
N GLU A 229 32.14 25.37 25.16
CA GLU A 229 33.09 24.40 25.71
C GLU A 229 33.57 23.41 24.65
N TRP A 230 32.71 23.09 23.67
CA TRP A 230 33.03 22.12 22.62
C TRP A 230 33.25 22.72 21.24
N GLY A 231 32.92 24.01 21.03
CA GLY A 231 33.14 24.66 19.73
C GLY A 231 32.25 24.10 18.61
N LEU A 232 31.09 23.51 18.94
CA LEU A 232 30.24 22.84 17.95
C LEU A 232 29.28 23.82 17.26
N HIS A 233 29.12 23.67 15.95
CA HIS A 233 27.96 24.26 15.25
C HIS A 233 26.69 23.62 15.82
N THR A 234 25.74 24.45 16.29
CA THR A 234 24.63 23.94 17.10
C THR A 234 23.29 24.33 16.49
N SER A 235 22.43 23.34 16.27
CA SER A 235 21.03 23.57 15.91
C SER A 235 20.11 23.15 17.05
N VAL A 236 19.03 23.87 17.30
CA VAL A 236 18.02 23.48 18.30
C VAL A 236 16.79 22.94 17.58
N LYS A 237 16.34 21.73 17.98
CA LYS A 237 15.08 21.17 17.50
C LYS A 237 13.91 21.94 18.08
N LEU A 238 12.98 22.35 17.21
CA LEU A 238 11.76 23.05 17.57
C LEU A 238 10.54 22.24 17.13
N ASN A 239 9.55 22.15 18.02
CA ASN A 239 8.37 21.32 17.86
C ASN A 239 7.19 22.11 17.24
N PRO A 240 6.19 21.41 16.67
CA PRO A 240 5.05 22.05 16.06
C PRO A 240 4.14 22.84 17.02
N THR A 241 4.28 22.55 18.31
CA THR A 241 3.58 23.17 19.44
C THR A 241 3.79 24.68 19.51
N LEU A 242 4.85 25.21 18.89
CA LEU A 242 5.11 26.66 18.77
C LEU A 242 4.01 27.46 18.08
N LEU A 243 3.17 26.84 17.24
CA LEU A 243 1.98 27.51 16.67
C LEU A 243 0.93 27.84 17.73
N GLY A 244 1.01 27.21 18.90
CA GLY A 244 -0.01 27.26 19.93
C GLY A 244 -1.18 26.30 19.68
N PRO A 245 -1.94 25.98 20.73
CA PRO A 245 -2.98 24.94 20.69
C PRO A 245 -4.11 25.22 19.70
N GLU A 246 -4.53 26.48 19.58
CA GLU A 246 -5.62 26.88 18.69
C GLU A 246 -5.25 26.67 17.23
N ARG A 247 -4.09 27.17 16.80
CA ARG A 247 -3.65 27.10 15.40
C ARG A 247 -3.24 25.69 14.98
N VAL A 248 -2.64 24.89 15.88
CA VAL A 248 -2.38 23.46 15.61
C VAL A 248 -3.69 22.72 15.32
N ARG A 249 -4.70 22.88 16.18
CA ARG A 249 -6.00 22.20 16.04
C ARG A 249 -6.79 22.71 14.85
N GLU A 250 -6.74 24.02 14.57
CA GLU A 250 -7.34 24.61 13.36
C GLU A 250 -6.76 23.97 12.10
N ILE A 251 -5.43 23.94 11.96
CA ILE A 251 -4.78 23.36 10.77
C ILE A 251 -5.08 21.86 10.68
N LEU A 252 -4.84 21.12 11.76
CA LEU A 252 -4.91 19.66 11.74
C LEU A 252 -6.35 19.13 11.62
N ASN A 253 -7.26 19.63 12.46
CA ASN A 253 -8.61 19.07 12.59
C ASN A 253 -9.63 19.77 11.69
N ASP A 254 -9.59 21.10 11.59
CA ASP A 254 -10.60 21.88 10.88
C ASP A 254 -10.29 22.05 9.39
N ARG A 255 -9.02 22.34 9.05
CA ARG A 255 -8.58 22.52 7.66
C ARG A 255 -8.28 21.18 6.99
N LEU A 256 -7.36 20.39 7.54
CA LEU A 256 -6.92 19.13 6.94
C LEU A 256 -7.84 17.94 7.23
N GLY A 257 -8.77 18.06 8.18
CA GLY A 257 -9.81 17.05 8.44
C GLY A 257 -9.39 15.84 9.28
N TYR A 258 -8.22 15.85 9.93
CA TYR A 258 -7.78 14.75 10.82
C TYR A 258 -8.48 14.81 12.18
N ARG A 259 -9.80 14.59 12.20
CA ARG A 259 -10.66 14.80 13.39
C ARG A 259 -10.51 13.72 14.47
N ASP A 260 -9.92 12.59 14.11
CA ASP A 260 -9.57 11.48 15.00
C ASP A 260 -8.26 11.71 15.76
N ILE A 261 -7.40 12.61 15.27
CA ILE A 261 -6.13 12.95 15.92
C ILE A 261 -6.35 14.01 16.99
N VAL A 262 -6.00 13.67 18.23
CA VAL A 262 -6.12 14.58 19.38
C VAL A 262 -4.73 14.94 19.90
N VAL A 263 -4.38 16.22 19.81
CA VAL A 263 -3.18 16.79 20.46
C VAL A 263 -3.56 17.22 21.89
N PRO A 264 -3.01 16.60 22.94
CA PRO A 264 -3.37 16.94 24.32
C PRO A 264 -2.85 18.33 24.72
N ASP A 265 -3.54 19.02 25.65
CA ASP A 265 -3.06 20.32 26.16
C ASP A 265 -1.67 20.20 26.83
N ALA A 266 -1.39 19.06 27.46
CA ALA A 266 -0.09 18.75 28.06
C ALA A 266 1.08 18.84 27.07
N ALA A 267 0.86 18.61 25.77
CA ALA A 267 1.89 18.77 24.74
C ALA A 267 2.36 20.24 24.59
N PHE A 268 1.56 21.21 25.03
CA PHE A 268 1.89 22.65 24.98
C PHE A 268 2.39 23.22 26.30
N GLU A 269 2.08 22.59 27.43
CA GLU A 269 2.37 23.14 28.77
C GLU A 269 3.88 23.22 29.06
N HIS A 270 4.65 22.33 28.46
CA HIS A 270 6.07 22.17 28.78
C HIS A 270 7.01 22.62 27.66
N ASP A 271 6.50 22.79 26.44
CA ASP A 271 7.29 23.29 25.31
C ASP A 271 7.40 24.82 25.35
N PRO A 272 8.49 25.42 24.82
CA PRO A 272 8.61 26.88 24.73
C PRO A 272 7.42 27.50 23.99
N VAL A 273 6.89 28.61 24.51
CA VAL A 273 5.96 29.44 23.73
C VAL A 273 6.73 30.24 22.68
N TYR A 274 6.03 30.70 21.63
CA TYR A 274 6.66 31.35 20.48
C TYR A 274 7.58 32.53 20.86
N SER A 275 7.17 33.39 21.79
CA SER A 275 8.00 34.52 22.26
C SER A 275 9.32 34.06 22.87
N ASP A 276 9.27 33.03 23.71
CA ASP A 276 10.41 32.52 24.44
C ASP A 276 11.38 31.84 23.49
N ALA A 277 10.86 31.10 22.50
CA ALA A 277 11.67 30.52 21.44
C ALA A 277 12.41 31.59 20.61
N VAL A 278 11.74 32.71 20.29
CA VAL A 278 12.36 33.83 19.55
C VAL A 278 13.47 34.50 20.37
N GLU A 279 13.25 34.75 21.66
CA GLU A 279 14.27 35.29 22.56
C GLU A 279 15.47 34.34 22.66
N LEU A 280 15.22 33.06 22.91
CA LEU A 280 16.24 32.01 22.97
C LEU A 280 17.07 31.94 21.67
N ILE A 281 16.42 31.95 20.50
CA ILE A 281 17.13 31.92 19.20
C ILE A 281 18.07 33.13 19.08
N ARG A 282 17.62 34.35 19.43
CA ARG A 282 18.46 35.55 19.35
C ARG A 282 19.68 35.47 20.27
N GLU A 283 19.49 34.96 21.48
CA GLU A 283 20.58 34.76 22.44
C GLU A 283 21.61 33.73 21.93
N LEU A 284 21.14 32.64 21.34
CA LEU A 284 21.99 31.59 20.80
C LEU A 284 22.70 32.03 19.49
N GLU A 285 22.06 32.82 18.62
CA GLU A 285 22.72 33.46 17.47
C GLU A 285 23.89 34.35 17.94
N SER A 286 23.67 35.18 18.96
CA SER A 286 24.73 36.04 19.52
C SER A 286 25.85 35.22 20.16
N THR A 287 25.51 34.11 20.83
CA THR A 287 26.49 33.20 21.43
C THR A 287 27.33 32.50 20.35
N ALA A 288 26.71 32.04 19.27
CA ALA A 288 27.40 31.41 18.15
C ALA A 288 28.36 32.37 17.48
N GLU A 289 27.93 33.62 17.22
CA GLU A 289 28.79 34.67 16.66
C GLU A 289 30.02 34.92 17.56
N ALA A 290 29.82 35.00 18.88
CA ALA A 290 30.91 35.17 19.85
C ALA A 290 31.89 33.98 19.89
N CYS A 291 31.42 32.77 19.60
CA CYS A 291 32.24 31.56 19.57
C CYS A 291 32.86 31.27 18.19
N GLY A 292 32.44 31.99 17.13
CA GLY A 292 32.86 31.73 15.75
C GLY A 292 32.26 30.45 15.16
N VAL A 293 31.12 29.99 15.69
CA VAL A 293 30.38 28.82 15.19
C VAL A 293 29.07 29.26 14.55
N VAL A 294 28.32 28.30 14.00
CA VAL A 294 27.05 28.55 13.31
C VAL A 294 25.91 28.04 14.17
N PHE A 295 24.88 28.86 14.33
CA PHE A 295 23.61 28.48 14.95
C PHE A 295 22.54 28.22 13.90
N GLY A 296 21.61 27.30 14.19
CA GLY A 296 20.43 27.06 13.37
C GLY A 296 19.27 26.45 14.16
N VAL A 297 18.19 26.15 13.45
CA VAL A 297 17.04 25.43 14.00
C VAL A 297 16.72 24.21 13.15
N LYS A 298 16.26 23.15 13.82
CA LYS A 298 15.74 21.94 13.20
C LYS A 298 14.23 21.89 13.40
N LEU A 299 13.45 21.87 12.32
CA LEU A 299 11.99 21.87 12.41
C LEU A 299 11.41 20.45 12.31
N SER A 300 10.81 20.05 13.43
CA SER A 300 10.03 18.85 13.77
C SER A 300 10.24 17.57 12.94
N ASN A 301 10.52 16.49 13.66
CA ASN A 301 10.38 15.11 13.16
C ASN A 301 9.01 14.50 13.53
N THR A 302 8.40 14.99 14.62
CA THR A 302 7.22 14.39 15.27
C THR A 302 6.36 15.41 16.03
N LEU A 303 5.09 15.08 16.28
CA LEU A 303 4.17 15.77 17.18
C LEU A 303 3.48 14.77 18.13
N GLU A 304 3.49 15.03 19.44
CA GLU A 304 2.80 14.18 20.43
C GLU A 304 1.28 14.24 20.24
N VAL A 305 0.63 13.07 20.23
CA VAL A 305 -0.83 12.91 20.12
C VAL A 305 -1.31 11.74 20.97
N ILE A 306 -2.59 11.76 21.34
CA ILE A 306 -3.22 10.64 22.07
C ILE A 306 -3.24 9.40 21.19
N ASN A 307 -2.80 8.27 21.75
CA ASN A 307 -2.86 6.99 21.08
C ASN A 307 -4.32 6.53 20.91
N HIS A 308 -4.75 6.43 19.65
CA HIS A 308 -6.07 5.94 19.24
C HIS A 308 -5.98 4.69 18.35
N ARG A 309 -4.78 4.13 18.18
CA ARG A 309 -4.52 2.95 17.34
C ARG A 309 -4.55 1.69 18.20
N ASP A 310 -4.93 0.58 17.58
CA ASP A 310 -4.93 -0.78 18.17
C ASP A 310 -3.64 -1.56 17.89
N ILE A 311 -2.66 -0.92 17.23
CA ILE A 311 -1.38 -1.53 16.82
C ILE A 311 -0.34 -1.49 17.95
N PHE A 312 -0.32 -0.43 18.75
CA PHE A 312 0.64 -0.28 19.85
C PHE A 312 0.11 -0.92 21.14
N ALA A 313 1.02 -1.22 22.07
CA ALA A 313 0.67 -1.81 23.35
C ALA A 313 -0.37 -0.94 24.11
N GLU A 314 -1.33 -1.58 24.79
CA GLU A 314 -2.39 -0.87 25.54
C GLU A 314 -1.84 0.07 26.64
N SER A 315 -0.58 -0.13 27.07
CA SER A 315 0.14 0.75 28.00
C SER A 315 0.44 2.12 27.40
N GLU A 316 0.61 2.21 26.07
CA GLU A 316 0.98 3.44 25.38
C GLU A 316 -0.23 4.35 25.25
N LYS A 317 -0.26 5.42 26.05
CA LYS A 317 -1.35 6.42 26.02
C LYS A 317 -1.10 7.55 25.02
N GLN A 318 0.15 7.75 24.64
CA GLN A 318 0.57 8.76 23.66
C GLN A 318 1.34 8.08 22.52
N MET A 319 1.40 8.76 21.38
CA MET A 319 2.20 8.37 20.23
C MET A 319 2.65 9.63 19.47
N TYR A 320 3.55 9.45 18.50
CA TYR A 320 4.23 10.56 17.82
C TYR A 320 3.85 10.61 16.35
N LEU A 321 3.06 11.62 15.99
CA LEU A 321 2.58 11.92 14.65
C LEU A 321 3.71 12.40 13.73
N SER A 322 3.78 11.88 12.52
CA SER A 322 4.67 12.27 11.43
C SER A 322 4.00 12.14 10.06
N GLY A 323 4.74 12.39 8.98
CA GLY A 323 4.24 12.30 7.61
C GLY A 323 3.42 13.53 7.17
N ARG A 324 2.43 13.31 6.28
CA ARG A 324 1.64 14.35 5.62
C ARG A 324 1.04 15.42 6.54
N PRO A 325 0.29 15.08 7.61
CA PRO A 325 -0.31 16.10 8.48
C PRO A 325 0.74 16.98 9.18
N LEU A 326 1.91 16.42 9.48
CA LEU A 326 3.00 17.16 10.11
C LEU A 326 3.60 18.21 9.16
N HIS A 327 3.52 18.00 7.84
CA HIS A 327 4.09 18.89 6.85
C HIS A 327 3.49 20.30 6.92
N ALA A 328 2.16 20.42 6.86
CA ALA A 328 1.47 21.71 6.89
C ALA A 328 1.78 22.51 8.16
N LEU A 329 1.81 21.83 9.32
CA LEU A 329 2.17 22.44 10.60
C LEU A 329 3.62 22.96 10.58
N THR A 330 4.55 22.13 10.12
CA THR A 330 5.98 22.45 10.14
C THR A 330 6.34 23.56 9.14
N VAL A 331 5.72 23.58 7.96
CA VAL A 331 5.88 24.66 6.97
C VAL A 331 5.35 25.99 7.51
N ASN A 332 4.21 26.00 8.20
CA ASN A 332 3.66 27.22 8.79
C ASN A 332 4.58 27.80 9.88
N ILE A 333 5.21 26.95 10.70
CA ILE A 333 6.20 27.40 11.68
C ILE A 333 7.47 27.91 11.01
N ALA A 334 7.91 27.22 9.97
CA ALA A 334 9.05 27.66 9.17
C ALA A 334 8.81 29.07 8.62
N ALA A 335 7.60 29.35 8.11
CA ALA A 335 7.22 30.66 7.60
C ALA A 335 7.16 31.75 8.69
N ASP A 336 6.64 31.42 9.88
CA ASP A 336 6.58 32.33 11.02
C ASP A 336 7.99 32.69 11.51
N LEU A 337 8.86 31.69 11.73
CA LEU A 337 10.25 31.91 12.13
C LEU A 337 11.06 32.63 11.05
N ALA A 338 10.98 32.21 9.78
CA ALA A 338 11.68 32.90 8.71
C ALA A 338 11.23 34.36 8.58
N THR A 339 9.96 34.66 8.88
CA THR A 339 9.45 36.04 8.94
C THR A 339 10.07 36.82 10.08
N GLU A 340 10.09 36.26 11.29
CA GLU A 340 10.63 36.91 12.49
C GLU A 340 12.12 37.25 12.36
N PHE A 341 12.87 36.40 11.64
CA PHE A 341 14.32 36.53 11.46
C PHE A 341 14.76 37.08 10.09
N ASP A 342 13.83 37.63 9.29
CA ASP A 342 14.09 38.20 7.96
C ASP A 342 14.84 37.24 7.00
N GLY A 343 14.46 35.96 7.05
CA GLY A 343 15.05 34.88 6.25
C GLY A 343 16.54 34.62 6.52
N ARG A 344 17.10 35.12 7.64
CA ARG A 344 18.51 34.91 8.02
C ARG A 344 18.75 33.60 8.77
N LEU A 345 17.72 33.08 9.43
CA LEU A 345 17.82 31.88 10.25
C LEU A 345 18.18 30.66 9.40
N LEU A 346 19.21 29.91 9.81
CA LEU A 346 19.52 28.62 9.19
C LEU A 346 18.48 27.59 9.64
N ILE A 347 17.70 27.07 8.69
CA ILE A 347 16.66 26.09 8.97
C ILE A 347 17.00 24.75 8.29
N SER A 348 17.05 23.68 9.08
CA SER A 348 16.97 22.29 8.62
C SER A 348 15.54 21.79 8.80
N PHE A 349 14.98 21.18 7.76
CA PHE A 349 13.58 20.77 7.73
C PHE A 349 13.45 19.24 7.73
N ALA A 350 12.43 18.70 8.40
CA ALA A 350 12.10 17.27 8.33
C ALA A 350 10.60 16.94 8.20
N GLY A 351 9.72 17.77 8.75
CA GLY A 351 8.28 17.49 8.86
C GLY A 351 7.59 17.13 7.54
N GLY A 352 7.36 15.83 7.31
CA GLY A 352 6.63 15.32 6.16
C GLY A 352 7.27 15.60 4.78
N ALA A 353 8.59 15.79 4.72
CA ALA A 353 9.28 16.07 3.47
C ALA A 353 9.31 14.87 2.50
N ASP A 354 8.94 15.12 1.25
CA ASP A 354 8.86 14.16 0.16
C ASP A 354 9.25 14.72 -1.22
N ALA A 355 9.34 13.84 -2.23
CA ALA A 355 9.77 14.22 -3.58
C ALA A 355 8.89 15.29 -4.26
N PHE A 356 7.66 15.51 -3.80
CA PHE A 356 6.74 16.51 -4.36
C PHE A 356 6.86 17.88 -3.69
N ASN A 357 7.32 17.94 -2.43
CA ASN A 357 7.43 19.19 -1.68
C ASN A 357 8.86 19.71 -1.50
N VAL A 358 9.89 18.88 -1.70
CA VAL A 358 11.28 19.31 -1.50
C VAL A 358 11.72 20.50 -2.37
N PRO A 359 11.26 20.67 -3.63
CA PRO A 359 11.65 21.85 -4.40
C PRO A 359 11.11 23.15 -3.79
N ASP A 360 9.86 23.16 -3.32
CA ASP A 360 9.26 24.32 -2.65
C ASP A 360 9.94 24.63 -1.31
N LEU A 361 10.35 23.60 -0.54
CA LEU A 361 11.12 23.77 0.68
C LEU A 361 12.48 24.44 0.42
N LEU A 362 13.22 23.96 -0.59
CA LEU A 362 14.52 24.55 -0.97
C LEU A 362 14.35 25.97 -1.52
N ALA A 363 13.34 26.21 -2.36
CA ALA A 363 13.00 27.55 -2.85
C ALA A 363 12.55 28.50 -1.73
N GLY A 364 12.00 27.95 -0.64
CA GLY A 364 11.64 28.63 0.60
C GLY A 364 12.81 28.91 1.54
N GLY A 365 14.03 28.48 1.19
CA GLY A 365 15.27 28.79 1.91
C GLY A 365 15.72 27.74 2.93
N MET A 366 15.10 26.56 2.96
CA MET A 366 15.60 25.45 3.77
C MET A 366 17.02 25.07 3.33
N ARG A 367 17.94 24.95 4.27
CA ARG A 367 19.35 24.65 3.97
C ARG A 367 19.61 23.17 3.81
N THR A 368 18.93 22.35 4.61
CA THR A 368 18.91 20.90 4.48
C THR A 368 17.50 20.38 4.67
N VAL A 369 17.17 19.31 3.97
CA VAL A 369 15.88 18.62 4.08
C VAL A 369 16.17 17.15 4.38
N THR A 370 15.79 16.70 5.58
CA THR A 370 15.92 15.30 5.96
C THR A 370 14.56 14.62 5.98
N THR A 371 14.53 13.29 5.86
CA THR A 371 13.28 12.53 5.91
C THR A 371 13.43 11.23 6.68
N CYS A 372 12.32 10.72 7.20
CA CYS A 372 12.23 9.42 7.84
C CYS A 372 10.93 8.72 7.43
N SER A 373 9.78 9.39 7.57
CA SER A 373 8.46 8.84 7.27
C SER A 373 8.32 8.39 5.80
N ASP A 374 8.93 9.11 4.85
CA ASP A 374 8.88 8.70 3.44
C ASP A 374 9.72 7.43 3.19
N LEU A 375 10.89 7.33 3.83
CA LEU A 375 11.78 6.16 3.72
C LEU A 375 11.23 4.90 4.42
N LEU A 376 10.26 5.07 5.35
CA LEU A 376 9.54 3.94 5.95
C LEU A 376 8.44 3.36 5.04
N ARG A 377 8.19 3.95 3.86
CA ARG A 377 7.17 3.51 2.89
C ARG A 377 7.77 2.67 1.76
N PRO A 378 6.95 1.92 0.98
CA PRO A 378 7.44 1.06 -0.10
C PRO A 378 8.41 1.78 -1.04
N GLY A 379 9.56 1.20 -1.34
CA GLY A 379 10.66 1.85 -2.07
C GLY A 379 11.83 2.25 -1.16
N GLY A 380 11.59 2.52 0.12
CA GLY A 380 12.65 2.71 1.11
C GLY A 380 13.64 3.81 0.74
N TYR A 381 14.93 3.52 0.89
CA TYR A 381 16.03 4.42 0.52
C TYR A 381 16.03 4.83 -0.95
N LEU A 382 15.47 4.01 -1.86
CA LEU A 382 15.40 4.32 -3.30
C LEU A 382 14.39 5.42 -3.63
N ARG A 383 13.73 6.01 -2.64
CA ARG A 383 12.93 7.23 -2.79
C ARG A 383 13.78 8.50 -2.93
N LEU A 384 14.97 8.52 -2.34
CA LEU A 384 15.88 9.68 -2.36
C LEU A 384 16.33 10.12 -3.77
N PRO A 385 16.62 9.20 -4.73
CA PRO A 385 16.87 9.59 -6.12
C PRO A 385 15.78 10.50 -6.71
N GLN A 386 14.51 10.26 -6.40
CA GLN A 386 13.41 11.09 -6.92
C GLN A 386 13.46 12.53 -6.39
N TYR A 387 13.92 12.74 -5.15
CA TYR A 387 14.09 14.08 -4.57
C TYR A 387 15.10 14.89 -5.39
N ILE A 388 16.20 14.22 -5.78
CA ILE A 388 17.29 14.79 -6.57
C ILE A 388 16.83 15.05 -7.99
N GLU A 389 16.20 14.05 -8.64
CA GLU A 389 15.67 14.17 -10.00
C GLU A 389 14.66 15.33 -10.11
N ARG A 390 13.65 15.40 -9.24
CA ARG A 390 12.63 16.47 -9.24
C ARG A 390 13.23 17.85 -9.02
N THR A 391 14.14 17.97 -8.04
CA THR A 391 14.81 19.25 -7.77
C THR A 391 15.65 19.69 -8.97
N SER A 392 16.41 18.77 -9.57
CA SER A 392 17.23 19.06 -10.75
C SER A 392 16.38 19.45 -11.96
N GLU A 393 15.26 18.76 -12.20
CA GLU A 393 14.31 19.06 -13.27
C GLU A 393 13.68 20.46 -13.12
N GLU A 394 13.23 20.82 -11.91
CA GLU A 394 12.65 22.14 -11.66
C GLU A 394 13.67 23.26 -11.79
N MET A 395 14.88 23.07 -11.25
CA MET A 395 15.98 24.01 -11.43
C MET A 395 16.33 24.19 -12.91
N ALA A 396 16.37 23.09 -13.68
CA ALA A 396 16.61 23.12 -15.12
C ALA A 396 15.52 23.86 -15.88
N ALA A 397 14.24 23.62 -15.55
CA ALA A 397 13.10 24.26 -16.17
C ALA A 397 13.09 25.78 -15.98
N LEU A 398 13.65 26.26 -14.85
CA LEU A 398 13.79 27.68 -14.54
C LEU A 398 15.15 28.27 -14.94
N GLY A 399 16.07 27.48 -15.49
CA GLY A 399 17.42 27.93 -15.83
C GLY A 399 18.25 28.38 -14.62
N ALA A 400 17.98 27.83 -13.44
CA ALA A 400 18.72 28.14 -12.22
C ALA A 400 20.04 27.36 -12.16
N GLU A 401 21.15 28.07 -11.96
CA GLU A 401 22.49 27.46 -11.89
C GLU A 401 22.85 26.97 -10.47
N ASP A 402 22.19 27.51 -9.44
CA ASP A 402 22.36 27.16 -8.04
C ASP A 402 21.04 27.33 -7.26
N LEU A 403 21.01 26.87 -5.99
CA LEU A 403 19.83 27.00 -5.12
C LEU A 403 19.44 28.48 -4.85
N HIS A 404 20.39 29.41 -4.89
CA HIS A 404 20.11 30.83 -4.66
C HIS A 404 19.32 31.43 -5.84
N ARG A 405 19.76 31.15 -7.07
CA ARG A 405 19.07 31.54 -8.29
C ARG A 405 17.74 30.81 -8.44
N PHE A 406 17.65 29.57 -7.96
CA PHE A 406 16.40 28.81 -7.95
C PHE A 406 15.31 29.49 -7.11
N ALA A 407 15.61 29.85 -5.86
CA ALA A 407 14.65 30.58 -5.02
C ALA A 407 14.18 31.90 -5.66
N ILE A 408 15.10 32.65 -6.28
CA ILE A 408 14.75 33.89 -7.00
C ILE A 408 13.83 33.60 -8.19
N ALA A 409 14.16 32.61 -9.02
CA ALA A 409 13.37 32.26 -10.20
C ALA A 409 11.97 31.75 -9.84
N VAL A 410 11.82 30.99 -8.75
CA VAL A 410 10.51 30.55 -8.25
C VAL A 410 9.66 31.75 -7.80
N ALA A 411 10.27 32.73 -7.11
CA ALA A 411 9.57 33.94 -6.70
C ALA A 411 9.12 34.80 -7.90
N GLU A 412 9.98 34.93 -8.91
CA GLU A 412 9.67 35.60 -10.19
C GLU A 412 8.55 34.88 -10.96
N ARG A 413 8.44 33.55 -10.85
CA ARG A 413 7.34 32.78 -11.44
C ARG A 413 6.03 32.98 -10.70
N ARG A 414 6.05 33.02 -9.36
CA ARG A 414 4.88 33.12 -8.49
C ARG A 414 4.29 34.55 -8.45
N SER A 415 5.11 35.58 -8.57
CA SER A 415 4.67 36.99 -8.54
C SER A 415 5.04 37.74 -9.83
N SER A 416 4.07 38.47 -10.39
CA SER A 416 4.30 39.39 -11.51
C SER A 416 4.93 40.74 -11.10
N SER A 417 5.22 40.94 -9.79
CA SER A 417 5.94 42.11 -9.26
C SER A 417 7.43 41.80 -9.03
N SER A 418 8.32 42.70 -9.46
CA SER A 418 9.78 42.56 -9.34
C SER A 418 10.33 42.86 -7.93
N GLU A 419 9.56 42.63 -6.86
CA GLU A 419 9.93 43.04 -5.50
C GLU A 419 11.04 42.17 -4.87
N ALA A 420 11.26 40.95 -5.38
CA ALA A 420 12.29 40.04 -4.87
C ALA A 420 13.69 40.34 -5.45
N ALA A 421 14.30 41.45 -5.03
CA ALA A 421 15.64 41.85 -5.49
C ALA A 421 16.79 40.98 -4.94
N THR A 422 16.55 40.22 -3.87
CA THR A 422 17.58 39.41 -3.18
C THR A 422 17.09 37.98 -2.91
N TYR A 423 18.04 37.05 -2.74
CA TYR A 423 17.74 35.66 -2.35
C TYR A 423 16.85 35.59 -1.10
N ARG A 424 17.15 36.35 -0.05
CA ARG A 424 16.39 36.31 1.21
C ARG A 424 14.94 36.74 1.03
N SER A 425 14.71 37.86 0.34
CA SER A 425 13.35 38.33 0.04
C SER A 425 12.58 37.33 -0.83
N ALA A 426 13.25 36.67 -1.77
CA ALA A 426 12.65 35.65 -2.63
C ALA A 426 12.26 34.39 -1.83
N ALA A 427 13.20 33.85 -1.06
CA ALA A 427 12.98 32.66 -0.23
C ALA A 427 11.84 32.87 0.78
N LEU A 428 11.83 34.01 1.45
CA LEU A 428 10.76 34.35 2.40
C LEU A 428 9.39 34.49 1.72
N ALA A 429 9.33 35.11 0.53
CA ALA A 429 8.09 35.21 -0.22
C ALA A 429 7.57 33.84 -0.69
N ASN A 430 8.46 32.98 -1.20
CA ASN A 430 8.12 31.62 -1.59
C ASN A 430 7.58 30.82 -0.42
N LEU A 431 8.28 30.85 0.73
CA LEU A 431 7.89 30.09 1.92
C LEU A 431 6.54 30.53 2.47
N ARG A 432 6.25 31.84 2.49
CA ARG A 432 4.93 32.35 2.90
C ARG A 432 3.82 31.94 1.95
N GLY A 433 4.08 31.98 0.63
CA GLY A 433 3.14 31.48 -0.37
C GLY A 433 2.85 30.01 -0.12
N TYR A 434 3.91 29.21 -0.01
CA TYR A 434 3.82 27.77 0.19
C TYR A 434 3.12 27.40 1.50
N ALA A 435 3.38 28.11 2.60
CA ALA A 435 2.70 27.90 3.88
C ALA A 435 1.19 28.13 3.81
N ASN A 436 0.71 29.00 2.92
CA ASN A 436 -0.72 29.15 2.65
C ASN A 436 -1.22 28.05 1.71
N ASP A 437 -0.47 27.72 0.66
CA ASP A 437 -0.84 26.69 -0.31
C ASP A 437 -1.12 25.33 0.36
N VAL A 438 -0.27 24.92 1.32
CA VAL A 438 -0.41 23.64 2.05
C VAL A 438 -1.64 23.55 2.96
N LEU A 439 -2.31 24.66 3.28
CA LEU A 439 -3.52 24.64 4.11
C LEU A 439 -4.79 24.27 3.32
N ASP A 440 -4.73 24.36 2.00
CA ASP A 440 -5.82 24.07 1.07
C ASP A 440 -5.48 22.93 0.08
N ASP A 441 -4.29 22.33 0.24
CA ASP A 441 -3.83 21.24 -0.60
C ASP A 441 -4.58 19.95 -0.26
N ARG A 442 -5.52 19.55 -1.13
CA ARG A 442 -6.30 18.31 -1.02
C ARG A 442 -5.41 17.09 -0.81
N THR A 443 -4.17 17.06 -1.31
CA THR A 443 -3.25 15.93 -1.13
C THR A 443 -2.72 15.80 0.29
N LEU A 444 -2.98 16.75 1.19
CA LEU A 444 -2.63 16.69 2.61
C LEU A 444 -3.83 16.35 3.51
N HIS A 445 -5.06 16.34 2.98
CA HIS A 445 -6.28 16.05 3.74
C HIS A 445 -6.39 14.57 4.15
N SER A 446 -7.06 14.31 5.27
CA SER A 446 -7.26 12.96 5.82
C SER A 446 -8.07 12.03 4.89
N ASP A 447 -8.94 12.58 4.05
CA ASP A 447 -9.81 11.86 3.11
C ASP A 447 -9.23 11.78 1.69
N ALA A 448 -7.99 12.23 1.48
CA ALA A 448 -7.37 12.25 0.16
C ALA A 448 -7.15 10.84 -0.44
N PHE A 449 -6.92 9.83 0.41
CA PHE A 449 -6.61 8.47 -0.03
C PHE A 449 -7.40 7.44 0.79
N ASP A 450 -8.20 6.59 0.13
CA ASP A 450 -8.79 5.41 0.78
C ASP A 450 -7.69 4.36 1.03
N ARG A 451 -7.48 4.04 2.31
CA ARG A 451 -6.49 3.05 2.77
C ARG A 451 -7.09 1.96 3.66
N LEU A 452 -8.42 1.93 3.78
CA LEU A 452 -9.15 1.05 4.69
C LEU A 452 -9.05 -0.43 4.28
N LEU A 453 -8.80 -0.73 3.00
CA LEU A 453 -8.78 -2.08 2.44
C LEU A 453 -7.51 -2.39 1.64
N THR A 454 -6.35 -2.11 2.22
CA THR A 454 -5.04 -2.32 1.56
C THR A 454 -4.51 -3.75 1.65
N LYS A 455 -5.16 -4.61 2.44
CA LYS A 455 -4.81 -6.03 2.60
C LYS A 455 -5.89 -6.92 2.01
N THR A 456 -5.45 -7.95 1.30
CA THR A 456 -6.30 -9.04 0.80
C THR A 456 -6.56 -10.09 1.89
N ARG A 457 -7.52 -10.98 1.67
CA ARG A 457 -7.78 -12.12 2.58
C ARG A 457 -6.76 -13.25 2.45
N ARG A 458 -5.79 -13.15 1.54
CA ARG A 458 -4.77 -14.18 1.32
C ARG A 458 -3.88 -14.30 2.55
N SER A 459 -3.66 -15.54 3.02
CA SER A 459 -2.73 -15.82 4.10
C SER A 459 -1.28 -15.74 3.62
N LEU A 460 -0.37 -15.25 4.47
CA LEU A 460 1.06 -15.29 4.19
C LEU A 460 1.62 -16.69 4.48
N GLY A 461 2.08 -17.37 3.43
CA GLY A 461 2.82 -18.63 3.57
C GLY A 461 4.33 -18.43 3.72
N THR A 462 5.03 -19.50 4.10
CA THR A 462 6.50 -19.56 4.17
C THR A 462 7.14 -19.17 2.84
N PHE A 463 6.66 -19.76 1.74
CA PHE A 463 7.11 -19.51 0.37
C PHE A 463 5.97 -18.99 -0.52
N ASP A 464 6.29 -18.62 -1.76
CA ASP A 464 5.36 -18.29 -2.84
C ASP A 464 4.39 -17.14 -2.50
N CYS A 465 4.93 -16.03 -1.97
CA CYS A 465 4.10 -14.89 -1.56
C CYS A 465 3.87 -13.82 -2.63
N ILE A 466 4.55 -13.89 -3.78
CA ILE A 466 4.45 -12.90 -4.86
C ILE A 466 3.11 -13.11 -5.57
N GLU A 467 2.21 -12.16 -5.46
CA GLU A 467 0.91 -12.21 -6.14
C GLU A 467 0.37 -10.79 -6.17
N ALA A 468 -0.31 -10.43 -7.26
CA ALA A 468 -0.82 -9.09 -7.42
C ALA A 468 -2.13 -8.94 -6.62
N PRO A 469 -2.21 -8.02 -5.64
CA PRO A 469 -3.40 -7.89 -4.81
C PRO A 469 -4.64 -7.50 -5.63
N CYS A 470 -4.45 -6.73 -6.70
CA CYS A 470 -5.52 -6.40 -7.65
C CYS A 470 -6.09 -7.63 -8.38
N SER A 471 -5.30 -8.69 -8.55
CA SER A 471 -5.75 -9.96 -9.12
C SER A 471 -6.41 -10.84 -8.04
N ASP A 472 -5.82 -10.90 -6.83
CA ASP A 472 -6.38 -11.60 -5.65
C ASP A 472 -7.80 -11.15 -5.30
N GLU A 473 -8.06 -9.84 -5.33
CA GLU A 473 -9.37 -9.25 -4.96
C GLU A 473 -10.37 -9.26 -6.12
N CYS A 474 -9.90 -9.41 -7.37
CA CYS A 474 -10.78 -9.45 -8.52
C CYS A 474 -11.56 -10.77 -8.54
N ALA A 475 -12.90 -10.71 -8.44
CA ALA A 475 -13.73 -11.92 -8.41
C ALA A 475 -13.63 -12.82 -9.66
N ILE A 476 -13.07 -12.29 -10.75
CA ILE A 476 -12.79 -12.99 -11.99
C ILE A 476 -11.29 -13.19 -12.22
N ASP A 477 -10.43 -13.12 -11.19
CA ASP A 477 -8.98 -13.33 -11.27
C ASP A 477 -8.32 -12.59 -12.47
N GLN A 478 -8.74 -11.34 -12.73
CA GLN A 478 -8.31 -10.58 -13.90
C GLN A 478 -6.80 -10.32 -13.85
N GLN A 479 -6.08 -10.63 -14.93
CA GLN A 479 -4.64 -10.38 -15.05
C GLN A 479 -4.31 -8.90 -15.27
N VAL A 480 -4.52 -8.08 -14.24
CA VAL A 480 -4.28 -6.63 -14.29
C VAL A 480 -2.84 -6.29 -14.68
N PRO A 481 -1.80 -6.86 -14.04
CA PRO A 481 -0.43 -6.47 -14.37
C PRO A 481 -0.03 -6.78 -15.82
N GLU A 482 -0.50 -7.91 -16.35
CA GLU A 482 -0.18 -8.33 -17.73
C GLU A 482 -0.73 -7.34 -18.76
N TYR A 483 -2.02 -6.99 -18.70
CA TYR A 483 -2.54 -6.03 -19.67
C TYR A 483 -2.01 -4.62 -19.44
N MET A 484 -1.67 -4.23 -18.20
CA MET A 484 -1.02 -2.95 -17.91
C MET A 484 0.33 -2.88 -18.62
N ARG A 485 1.15 -3.93 -18.50
CA ARG A 485 2.42 -4.04 -19.20
C ARG A 485 2.26 -3.99 -20.72
N LEU A 486 1.25 -4.67 -21.28
CA LEU A 486 0.95 -4.58 -22.71
C LEU A 486 0.50 -3.18 -23.16
N VAL A 487 -0.28 -2.47 -22.35
CA VAL A 487 -0.65 -1.07 -22.63
C VAL A 487 0.58 -0.16 -22.59
N ARG A 488 1.42 -0.28 -21.56
CA ARG A 488 2.69 0.44 -21.44
C ARG A 488 3.59 0.23 -22.66
N GLU A 489 3.62 -0.97 -23.21
CA GLU A 489 4.40 -1.31 -24.41
C GLU A 489 3.73 -0.88 -25.74
N GLY A 490 2.54 -0.26 -25.70
CA GLY A 490 1.77 0.12 -26.89
C GLY A 490 1.12 -1.05 -27.63
N ARG A 491 1.07 -2.24 -27.03
CA ARG A 491 0.57 -3.49 -27.61
C ARG A 491 -0.92 -3.71 -27.32
N PHE A 492 -1.75 -2.74 -27.70
CA PHE A 492 -3.16 -2.68 -27.31
C PHE A 492 -4.00 -3.89 -27.78
N GLY A 493 -3.73 -4.43 -28.97
CA GLY A 493 -4.44 -5.63 -29.47
C GLY A 493 -4.17 -6.89 -28.65
N GLU A 494 -2.96 -7.01 -28.09
CA GLU A 494 -2.61 -8.10 -27.18
C GLU A 494 -3.22 -7.87 -25.79
N ALA A 495 -3.26 -6.61 -25.33
CA ALA A 495 -3.97 -6.23 -24.11
C ALA A 495 -5.47 -6.60 -24.18
N VAL A 496 -6.11 -6.42 -25.34
CA VAL A 496 -7.49 -6.90 -25.59
C VAL A 496 -7.57 -8.42 -25.42
N SER A 497 -6.62 -9.15 -26.01
CA SER A 497 -6.61 -10.62 -25.97
C SER A 497 -6.50 -11.12 -24.53
N VAL A 498 -5.52 -10.64 -23.77
CA VAL A 498 -5.33 -10.98 -22.35
C VAL A 498 -6.56 -10.58 -21.52
N THR A 499 -7.12 -9.40 -21.76
CA THR A 499 -8.31 -8.95 -21.02
C THR A 499 -9.49 -9.88 -21.23
N ARG A 500 -9.66 -10.42 -22.45
CA ARG A 500 -10.75 -11.34 -22.82
C ARG A 500 -10.55 -12.78 -22.35
N GLU A 501 -9.34 -13.20 -22.00
CA GLU A 501 -9.07 -14.56 -21.47
C GLU A 501 -9.86 -14.84 -20.18
N ASP A 502 -9.97 -13.83 -19.32
CA ASP A 502 -10.60 -13.96 -17.99
C ASP A 502 -11.96 -13.24 -17.91
N ASN A 503 -12.36 -12.49 -18.94
CA ASN A 503 -13.50 -11.58 -18.89
C ASN A 503 -14.33 -11.50 -20.18
N HIS A 504 -15.46 -12.20 -20.19
CA HIS A 504 -16.41 -12.14 -21.30
C HIS A 504 -17.28 -10.87 -21.33
N LEU A 505 -17.25 -10.03 -20.29
CA LEU A 505 -17.98 -8.76 -20.22
C LEU A 505 -17.03 -7.59 -19.97
N ALA A 506 -15.86 -7.63 -20.63
CA ALA A 506 -14.79 -6.66 -20.43
C ALA A 506 -15.19 -5.23 -20.83
N ALA A 507 -16.01 -5.06 -21.87
CA ALA A 507 -16.47 -3.74 -22.28
C ALA A 507 -17.38 -3.14 -21.20
N VAL A 508 -18.35 -3.91 -20.71
CA VAL A 508 -19.21 -3.51 -19.58
C VAL A 508 -18.39 -3.20 -18.32
N LEU A 509 -17.46 -4.06 -17.93
CA LEU A 509 -16.62 -3.85 -16.74
C LEU A 509 -15.56 -2.76 -16.91
N GLY A 510 -15.35 -2.24 -18.12
CA GLY A 510 -14.59 -1.01 -18.35
C GLY A 510 -15.41 0.24 -18.00
N HIS A 511 -16.73 0.15 -17.94
CA HIS A 511 -17.61 1.30 -17.76
C HIS A 511 -18.32 1.33 -16.40
N ALA A 512 -18.65 0.17 -15.83
CA ALA A 512 -19.48 0.08 -14.62
C ALA A 512 -18.96 -0.88 -13.55
N CYS A 513 -17.66 -1.19 -13.54
CA CYS A 513 -17.07 -2.00 -12.49
C CYS A 513 -16.86 -1.19 -11.20
N ASP A 514 -17.20 -1.79 -10.07
CA ASP A 514 -16.87 -1.32 -8.71
C ASP A 514 -15.37 -1.39 -8.38
N HIS A 515 -14.56 -1.87 -9.33
CA HIS A 515 -13.10 -1.76 -9.33
C HIS A 515 -12.43 -2.10 -7.99
N LEU A 516 -12.90 -3.17 -7.32
CA LEU A 516 -12.35 -3.66 -6.04
C LEU A 516 -10.82 -3.83 -6.07
N CYS A 517 -10.29 -4.16 -7.25
CA CYS A 517 -8.86 -4.25 -7.53
C CYS A 517 -8.07 -2.96 -7.25
N GLU A 518 -8.68 -1.78 -7.39
CA GLU A 518 -8.03 -0.48 -7.10
C GLU A 518 -7.96 -0.23 -5.60
N ARG A 519 -8.95 -0.70 -4.82
CA ARG A 519 -8.99 -0.53 -3.35
C ARG A 519 -7.84 -1.24 -2.64
N VAL A 520 -7.44 -2.39 -3.15
CA VAL A 520 -6.30 -3.18 -2.65
C VAL A 520 -4.97 -2.85 -3.36
N CYS A 521 -4.96 -1.84 -4.25
CA CYS A 521 -3.75 -1.46 -4.96
C CYS A 521 -2.73 -0.89 -3.97
N ILE A 522 -1.58 -1.56 -3.80
CA ILE A 522 -0.52 -1.12 -2.88
C ILE A 522 0.07 0.26 -3.23
N ARG A 523 -0.24 0.79 -4.42
CA ARG A 523 0.15 2.13 -4.85
C ARG A 523 -0.49 3.23 -3.99
N THR A 524 -1.62 2.96 -3.33
CA THR A 524 -2.23 3.90 -2.35
C THR A 524 -1.28 4.27 -1.19
N HIS A 525 -0.27 3.43 -0.89
CA HIS A 525 0.76 3.74 0.10
C HIS A 525 1.86 4.68 -0.42
N GLN A 526 1.93 4.89 -1.74
CA GLN A 526 2.90 5.74 -2.42
C GLN A 526 2.25 7.05 -2.88
N ASP A 527 1.18 6.95 -3.65
CA ASP A 527 0.42 8.07 -4.21
C ASP A 527 -1.07 7.66 -4.31
N GLU A 528 -1.59 7.43 -5.52
CA GLU A 528 -2.97 7.05 -5.81
C GLU A 528 -3.03 5.65 -6.46
N PRO A 529 -4.12 4.88 -6.23
CA PRO A 529 -4.37 3.65 -6.99
C PRO A 529 -4.29 3.83 -8.51
N LEU A 530 -4.04 2.72 -9.21
CA LEU A 530 -4.11 2.71 -10.68
C LEU A 530 -5.56 2.88 -11.14
N ALA A 531 -5.77 3.56 -12.28
CA ALA A 531 -7.05 3.68 -12.97
C ALA A 531 -7.36 2.40 -13.79
N ILE A 532 -7.52 1.28 -13.08
CA ILE A 532 -7.66 -0.07 -13.65
C ILE A 532 -8.93 -0.18 -14.50
N ARG A 533 -10.05 0.40 -14.05
CA ARG A 533 -11.30 0.42 -14.81
C ARG A 533 -11.15 1.21 -16.11
N GLU A 534 -10.51 2.36 -16.06
CA GLU A 534 -10.31 3.29 -17.16
C GLU A 534 -9.34 2.74 -18.20
N ILE A 535 -8.27 2.07 -17.77
CA ILE A 535 -7.39 1.32 -18.67
C ILE A 535 -8.14 0.18 -19.34
N LYS A 536 -8.99 -0.55 -18.61
CA LYS A 536 -9.83 -1.60 -19.21
C LYS A 536 -10.76 -1.00 -20.28
N ARG A 537 -11.38 0.15 -20.01
CA ARG A 537 -12.19 0.88 -20.99
C ARG A 537 -11.38 1.21 -22.25
N PHE A 538 -10.19 1.77 -22.07
CA PHE A 538 -9.26 2.09 -23.15
C PHE A 538 -8.89 0.86 -23.98
N ILE A 539 -8.55 -0.25 -23.33
CA ILE A 539 -8.26 -1.52 -24.00
C ILE A 539 -9.45 -1.94 -24.87
N MET A 540 -10.67 -1.86 -24.34
CA MET A 540 -11.85 -2.35 -25.06
C MET A 540 -12.28 -1.49 -26.25
N GLU A 541 -11.86 -0.22 -26.33
CA GLU A 541 -12.01 0.58 -27.56
C GLU A 541 -11.11 0.11 -28.71
N HIS A 542 -10.04 -0.62 -28.41
CA HIS A 542 -9.13 -1.18 -29.40
C HIS A 542 -9.53 -2.58 -29.86
N GLU A 543 -10.60 -3.16 -29.29
CA GLU A 543 -11.14 -4.43 -29.74
C GLU A 543 -11.70 -4.29 -31.16
N ARG A 544 -11.23 -5.17 -32.04
CA ARG A 544 -11.77 -5.34 -33.39
C ARG A 544 -12.73 -6.51 -33.40
N GLU A 545 -13.62 -6.56 -34.38
CA GLU A 545 -14.51 -7.71 -34.55
C GLU A 545 -13.70 -9.02 -34.61
N VAL A 546 -14.06 -9.96 -33.73
CA VAL A 546 -13.38 -11.25 -33.62
C VAL A 546 -14.23 -12.34 -34.28
N ASP A 547 -13.67 -13.07 -35.25
CA ASP A 547 -14.26 -14.31 -35.76
C ASP A 547 -13.89 -15.47 -34.83
N ALA A 548 -14.54 -15.53 -33.67
CA ALA A 548 -14.29 -16.53 -32.63
C ALA A 548 -15.26 -17.71 -32.74
N ARG A 549 -15.14 -18.57 -33.75
CA ARG A 549 -16.00 -19.77 -33.85
C ARG A 549 -15.47 -20.93 -33.04
N ALA A 550 -15.94 -21.08 -31.80
CA ALA A 550 -15.88 -22.38 -31.13
C ALA A 550 -17.00 -23.27 -31.71
N LYS A 551 -16.66 -24.52 -32.08
CA LYS A 551 -17.68 -25.52 -32.43
C LYS A 551 -17.97 -26.34 -31.18
N ALA A 552 -19.25 -26.56 -30.89
CA ALA A 552 -19.66 -27.52 -29.88
C ALA A 552 -19.00 -28.88 -30.17
N SER A 553 -18.16 -29.34 -29.26
CA SER A 553 -17.35 -30.55 -29.36
C SER A 553 -17.49 -31.46 -28.13
N ARG A 554 -18.25 -31.03 -27.12
CA ARG A 554 -18.56 -31.80 -25.92
C ARG A 554 -19.99 -32.35 -26.01
N ASP A 555 -20.20 -33.53 -25.44
CA ASP A 555 -21.52 -34.18 -25.41
C ASP A 555 -22.47 -33.53 -24.40
N ALA A 556 -21.93 -33.06 -23.26
CA ALA A 556 -22.71 -32.42 -22.20
C ALA A 556 -23.23 -31.04 -22.65
N ARG A 557 -24.50 -30.75 -22.32
CA ARG A 557 -25.15 -29.48 -22.62
C ARG A 557 -25.57 -28.72 -21.37
N VAL A 558 -25.55 -27.39 -21.46
CA VAL A 558 -25.80 -26.49 -20.35
C VAL A 558 -26.95 -25.54 -20.67
N GLY A 559 -27.99 -25.55 -19.83
CA GLY A 559 -29.09 -24.59 -19.90
C GLY A 559 -28.89 -23.50 -18.85
N VAL A 560 -29.00 -22.23 -19.24
CA VAL A 560 -28.81 -21.09 -18.33
C VAL A 560 -30.12 -20.31 -18.23
N ILE A 561 -30.61 -20.08 -17.01
CA ILE A 561 -31.80 -19.24 -16.74
C ILE A 561 -31.31 -17.84 -16.38
N GLY A 562 -31.61 -16.86 -17.23
CA GLY A 562 -31.18 -15.46 -17.11
C GLY A 562 -29.94 -15.14 -17.95
N ALA A 563 -30.05 -14.13 -18.82
CA ALA A 563 -28.95 -13.62 -19.63
C ALA A 563 -28.30 -12.37 -19.01
N GLY A 564 -28.16 -12.36 -17.68
CA GLY A 564 -27.42 -11.35 -16.93
C GLY A 564 -25.93 -11.68 -16.78
N PRO A 565 -25.15 -10.86 -16.06
CA PRO A 565 -23.70 -10.98 -16.00
C PRO A 565 -23.16 -12.36 -15.58
N CYS A 566 -23.77 -13.00 -14.57
CA CYS A 566 -23.42 -14.37 -14.15
C CYS A 566 -23.67 -15.40 -15.26
N GLY A 567 -24.86 -15.38 -15.87
CA GLY A 567 -25.24 -16.33 -16.91
C GLY A 567 -24.38 -16.17 -18.17
N LEU A 568 -24.11 -14.93 -18.58
CA LEU A 568 -23.26 -14.61 -19.73
C LEU A 568 -21.80 -15.02 -19.50
N SER A 569 -21.26 -14.81 -18.29
CA SER A 569 -19.92 -15.28 -17.91
C SER A 569 -19.80 -16.80 -17.98
N ALA A 570 -20.72 -17.52 -17.33
CA ALA A 570 -20.73 -18.98 -17.38
C ALA A 570 -20.86 -19.50 -18.82
N ALA A 571 -21.75 -18.89 -19.60
CA ALA A 571 -21.96 -19.27 -20.99
C ALA A 571 -20.72 -19.05 -21.87
N GLY A 572 -20.00 -17.94 -21.69
CA GLY A 572 -18.77 -17.67 -22.44
C GLY A 572 -17.71 -18.73 -22.23
N PHE A 573 -17.37 -19.02 -20.97
CA PHE A 573 -16.32 -20.00 -20.64
C PHE A 573 -16.70 -21.42 -21.07
N LEU A 574 -17.98 -21.79 -20.95
CA LEU A 574 -18.46 -23.10 -21.35
C LEU A 574 -18.56 -23.23 -22.88
N ALA A 575 -19.00 -22.20 -23.59
CA ALA A 575 -19.02 -22.20 -25.05
C ALA A 575 -17.60 -22.29 -25.63
N GLU A 576 -16.65 -21.53 -25.06
CA GLU A 576 -15.24 -21.59 -25.42
C GLU A 576 -14.62 -22.97 -25.18
N ALA A 577 -15.01 -23.66 -24.10
CA ALA A 577 -14.60 -25.04 -23.82
C ALA A 577 -15.32 -26.11 -24.67
N GLY A 578 -16.22 -25.68 -25.58
CA GLY A 578 -16.89 -26.53 -26.55
C GLY A 578 -18.21 -27.16 -26.08
N TYR A 579 -18.83 -26.67 -25.00
CA TYR A 579 -20.15 -27.14 -24.53
C TYR A 579 -21.27 -26.50 -25.35
N GLY A 580 -22.37 -27.25 -25.54
CA GLY A 580 -23.60 -26.67 -26.10
C GLY A 580 -24.35 -25.86 -25.06
N VAL A 581 -24.33 -24.53 -25.17
CA VAL A 581 -24.95 -23.62 -24.19
C VAL A 581 -26.15 -22.87 -24.77
N GLU A 582 -27.28 -22.90 -24.06
CA GLU A 582 -28.48 -22.11 -24.38
C GLU A 582 -28.95 -21.31 -23.16
N LEU A 583 -29.08 -19.99 -23.33
CA LEU A 583 -29.57 -19.07 -22.32
C LEU A 583 -31.04 -18.73 -22.58
N PHE A 584 -31.84 -18.69 -21.52
CA PHE A 584 -33.27 -18.33 -21.55
C PHE A 584 -33.48 -17.05 -20.75
N GLU A 585 -33.88 -15.99 -21.44
CA GLU A 585 -34.05 -14.65 -20.88
C GLU A 585 -35.52 -14.22 -20.95
N ALA A 586 -36.05 -13.75 -19.83
CA ALA A 586 -37.45 -13.36 -19.69
C ALA A 586 -37.79 -12.07 -20.45
N ARG A 587 -36.80 -11.18 -20.61
CA ARG A 587 -36.94 -9.89 -21.32
C ARG A 587 -36.65 -10.05 -22.82
N GLU A 588 -37.02 -9.03 -23.58
CA GLU A 588 -36.77 -8.95 -25.03
C GLU A 588 -35.30 -8.61 -25.38
N TYR A 589 -34.46 -8.35 -24.37
CA TYR A 589 -33.05 -8.01 -24.49
C TYR A 589 -32.20 -8.88 -23.55
N ALA A 590 -30.92 -9.06 -23.88
CA ALA A 590 -29.92 -9.71 -23.04
C ALA A 590 -29.00 -8.69 -22.35
N GLY A 591 -28.28 -9.12 -21.31
CA GLY A 591 -27.41 -8.27 -20.47
C GLY A 591 -27.96 -8.03 -19.06
N GLY A 592 -29.16 -8.52 -18.75
CA GLY A 592 -29.77 -8.43 -17.42
C GLY A 592 -29.87 -6.99 -16.90
N MET A 593 -29.54 -6.77 -15.62
CA MET A 593 -29.59 -5.45 -14.99
C MET A 593 -28.67 -4.41 -15.66
N VAL A 594 -27.55 -4.83 -16.26
CA VAL A 594 -26.64 -3.91 -16.97
C VAL A 594 -27.33 -3.29 -18.18
N ALA A 595 -27.98 -4.12 -19.00
CA ALA A 595 -28.72 -3.67 -20.16
C ALA A 595 -30.11 -3.13 -19.83
N GLY A 596 -30.59 -3.36 -18.61
CA GLY A 596 -31.95 -3.09 -18.20
C GLY A 596 -32.13 -1.89 -17.29
N THR A 597 -31.17 -1.58 -16.42
CA THR A 597 -31.36 -0.58 -15.35
C THR A 597 -30.17 0.34 -15.13
N ILE A 598 -28.95 -0.04 -15.51
CA ILE A 598 -27.83 0.92 -15.47
C ILE A 598 -28.13 2.04 -16.49
N PRO A 599 -28.00 3.33 -16.17
CA PRO A 599 -28.30 4.40 -17.12
C PRO A 599 -27.37 4.43 -18.34
N LEU A 600 -27.88 4.91 -19.47
CA LEU A 600 -27.12 5.05 -20.73
C LEU A 600 -25.93 6.00 -20.61
N PHE A 601 -25.97 6.98 -19.69
CA PHE A 601 -24.86 7.90 -19.44
C PHE A 601 -23.68 7.24 -18.69
N ARG A 602 -23.86 6.03 -18.15
CA ARG A 602 -22.80 5.17 -17.58
C ARG A 602 -22.39 4.08 -18.58
N VAL A 603 -23.36 3.35 -19.13
CA VAL A 603 -23.13 2.23 -20.07
C VAL A 603 -24.09 2.31 -21.24
N SER A 604 -23.58 2.66 -22.42
CA SER A 604 -24.38 2.65 -23.64
C SER A 604 -24.75 1.23 -24.09
N GLN A 605 -25.78 1.13 -24.93
CA GLN A 605 -26.18 -0.16 -25.50
C GLN A 605 -25.09 -0.77 -26.40
N GLY A 606 -24.33 0.06 -27.11
CA GLY A 606 -23.22 -0.40 -27.95
C GLY A 606 -22.13 -1.16 -27.19
N VAL A 607 -21.85 -0.74 -25.95
CA VAL A 607 -20.90 -1.42 -25.05
C VAL A 607 -21.42 -2.81 -24.66
N VAL A 608 -22.71 -2.94 -24.34
CA VAL A 608 -23.33 -4.24 -24.05
C VAL A 608 -23.30 -5.14 -25.28
N ASP A 609 -23.68 -4.60 -26.44
CA ASP A 609 -23.75 -5.33 -27.71
C ASP A 609 -22.37 -5.80 -28.19
N GLN A 610 -21.30 -5.09 -27.83
CA GLN A 610 -19.92 -5.52 -28.08
C GLN A 610 -19.62 -6.85 -27.41
N ASP A 611 -19.94 -6.98 -26.12
CA ASP A 611 -19.72 -8.22 -25.36
C ASP A 611 -20.67 -9.35 -25.82
N LEU A 612 -21.95 -9.04 -26.06
CA LEU A 612 -22.94 -10.04 -26.51
C LEU A 612 -22.57 -10.64 -27.88
N ARG A 613 -22.15 -9.83 -28.86
CA ARG A 613 -21.73 -10.32 -30.18
C ARG A 613 -20.59 -11.32 -30.09
N ARG A 614 -19.64 -11.12 -29.17
CA ARG A 614 -18.54 -12.06 -28.94
C ARG A 614 -19.05 -13.39 -28.38
N LEU A 615 -19.98 -13.36 -27.42
CA LEU A 615 -20.58 -14.58 -26.85
C LEU A 615 -21.36 -15.38 -27.89
N GLU A 616 -22.12 -14.71 -28.74
CA GLU A 616 -22.82 -15.35 -29.87
C GLU A 616 -21.83 -15.95 -30.88
N ALA A 617 -20.73 -15.25 -31.18
CA ALA A 617 -19.68 -15.76 -32.05
C ALA A 617 -19.05 -17.06 -31.49
N LEU A 618 -18.85 -17.14 -30.16
CA LEU A 618 -18.39 -18.34 -29.45
C LEU A 618 -19.42 -19.49 -29.47
N GLY A 619 -20.65 -19.26 -29.94
CA GLY A 619 -21.68 -20.28 -30.11
C GLY A 619 -22.69 -20.35 -28.97
N ALA A 620 -22.69 -19.41 -28.03
CA ALA A 620 -23.75 -19.30 -27.03
C ALA A 620 -25.07 -18.88 -27.71
N LYS A 621 -26.15 -19.64 -27.48
CA LYS A 621 -27.47 -19.32 -28.02
C LYS A 621 -28.31 -18.58 -26.98
N ILE A 622 -28.75 -17.37 -27.28
CA ILE A 622 -29.59 -16.57 -26.38
C ILE A 622 -31.04 -16.56 -26.90
N SER A 623 -31.99 -17.00 -26.07
CA SER A 623 -33.41 -16.98 -26.37
C SER A 623 -34.12 -15.98 -25.46
N THR A 624 -34.47 -14.81 -26.00
CA THR A 624 -35.21 -13.73 -25.31
C THR A 624 -36.72 -13.98 -25.31
N GLY A 625 -37.45 -13.30 -24.43
CA GLY A 625 -38.90 -13.43 -24.25
C GLY A 625 -39.35 -14.75 -23.59
N VAL A 626 -38.42 -15.56 -23.09
CA VAL A 626 -38.67 -16.88 -22.49
C VAL A 626 -38.49 -16.81 -20.97
N ALA A 627 -39.60 -16.75 -20.24
CA ALA A 627 -39.61 -16.62 -18.79
C ALA A 627 -39.70 -17.98 -18.09
N ALA A 628 -38.72 -18.28 -17.23
CA ALA A 628 -38.76 -19.45 -16.36
C ALA A 628 -39.93 -19.32 -15.35
N GLY A 629 -40.65 -20.41 -15.11
CA GLY A 629 -41.88 -20.47 -14.31
C GLY A 629 -43.17 -20.21 -15.12
N ARG A 630 -43.08 -19.54 -16.27
CA ARG A 630 -44.20 -19.35 -17.21
C ARG A 630 -44.07 -20.23 -18.44
N ASP A 631 -42.93 -20.16 -19.12
CA ASP A 631 -42.68 -20.78 -20.42
C ASP A 631 -41.85 -22.06 -20.32
N LEU A 632 -41.05 -22.20 -19.25
CA LEU A 632 -40.25 -23.39 -18.94
C LEU A 632 -40.05 -23.57 -17.43
N THR A 633 -39.86 -24.81 -16.99
CA THR A 633 -39.46 -25.17 -15.63
C THR A 633 -38.08 -25.84 -15.61
N LEU A 634 -37.49 -25.99 -14.42
CA LEU A 634 -36.23 -26.75 -14.25
C LEU A 634 -36.34 -28.19 -14.80
N SER A 635 -37.49 -28.85 -14.57
CA SER A 635 -37.77 -30.19 -15.08
C SER A 635 -37.86 -30.25 -16.61
N ASP A 636 -38.41 -29.21 -17.26
CA ASP A 636 -38.46 -29.13 -18.72
C ASP A 636 -37.07 -29.02 -19.35
N LEU A 637 -36.17 -28.26 -18.72
CA LEU A 637 -34.78 -28.14 -19.18
C LEU A 637 -34.06 -29.49 -19.13
N ARG A 638 -34.21 -30.25 -18.04
CA ARG A 638 -33.66 -31.61 -17.95
C ARG A 638 -34.26 -32.53 -19.02
N ALA A 639 -35.58 -32.48 -19.23
CA ALA A 639 -36.26 -33.28 -20.26
C ALA A 639 -35.81 -32.92 -21.69
N ARG A 640 -35.39 -31.67 -21.93
CA ARG A 640 -34.80 -31.21 -23.20
C ARG A 640 -33.36 -31.71 -23.41
N GLY A 641 -32.75 -32.40 -22.44
CA GLY A 641 -31.39 -32.96 -22.52
C GLY A 641 -30.30 -31.97 -22.12
N PHE A 642 -30.56 -31.10 -21.14
CA PHE A 642 -29.50 -30.32 -20.48
C PHE A 642 -29.00 -31.09 -19.25
N ASP A 643 -27.70 -31.43 -19.26
CA ASP A 643 -27.04 -32.16 -18.17
C ASP A 643 -26.79 -31.26 -16.95
N TYR A 644 -26.54 -29.98 -17.23
CA TYR A 644 -26.32 -28.95 -16.22
C TYR A 644 -27.29 -27.79 -16.41
N VAL A 645 -27.81 -27.25 -15.30
CA VAL A 645 -28.63 -26.04 -15.29
C VAL A 645 -27.98 -24.98 -14.41
N VAL A 646 -27.79 -23.78 -14.96
CA VAL A 646 -27.27 -22.61 -14.24
C VAL A 646 -28.40 -21.63 -13.99
N VAL A 647 -28.68 -21.34 -12.73
CA VAL A 647 -29.70 -20.38 -12.30
C VAL A 647 -29.02 -19.03 -12.04
N ALA A 648 -29.17 -18.11 -12.99
CA ALA A 648 -28.58 -16.77 -12.98
C ALA A 648 -29.66 -15.68 -13.16
N ALA A 649 -30.82 -15.89 -12.55
CA ALA A 649 -32.00 -15.05 -12.76
C ALA A 649 -31.87 -13.63 -12.13
N GLY A 650 -30.94 -13.42 -11.20
CA GLY A 650 -30.75 -12.16 -10.48
C GLY A 650 -31.85 -11.86 -9.45
N ALA A 651 -31.88 -10.62 -8.94
CA ALA A 651 -32.91 -10.11 -8.05
C ALA A 651 -33.82 -9.11 -8.79
N GLN A 652 -34.95 -9.60 -9.31
CA GLN A 652 -35.71 -8.86 -10.33
C GLN A 652 -36.75 -7.89 -9.76
N VAL A 653 -37.00 -7.94 -8.44
CA VAL A 653 -38.15 -7.29 -7.81
C VAL A 653 -37.67 -6.30 -6.75
N GLY A 654 -38.05 -5.03 -6.87
CA GLY A 654 -37.80 -4.01 -5.85
C GLY A 654 -38.51 -4.31 -4.53
N LEU A 655 -37.89 -3.91 -3.42
CA LEU A 655 -38.53 -4.00 -2.10
C LEU A 655 -39.48 -2.82 -1.88
N PRO A 656 -40.72 -3.08 -1.41
CA PRO A 656 -41.62 -2.01 -0.99
C PRO A 656 -41.13 -1.38 0.33
N LEU A 657 -41.40 -0.10 0.52
CA LEU A 657 -41.23 0.65 1.78
C LEU A 657 -42.10 0.10 2.91
N GLY A 658 -43.29 -0.39 2.58
CA GLY A 658 -44.27 -0.87 3.55
C GLY A 658 -44.93 0.26 4.35
N ILE A 659 -45.11 1.43 3.72
CA ILE A 659 -45.70 2.62 4.36
C ILE A 659 -47.12 2.90 3.85
N GLU A 660 -47.91 3.65 4.63
CA GLU A 660 -49.23 4.10 4.18
C GLU A 660 -49.11 5.00 2.94
N GLY A 661 -49.98 4.78 1.95
CA GLY A 661 -50.04 5.58 0.71
C GLY A 661 -49.03 5.20 -0.38
N GLU A 662 -48.24 4.13 -0.18
CA GLU A 662 -47.20 3.68 -1.13
C GLU A 662 -47.73 3.30 -2.52
N GLU A 663 -48.99 2.88 -2.64
CA GLU A 663 -49.63 2.52 -3.92
C GLU A 663 -50.19 3.74 -4.70
N GLY A 664 -49.94 4.97 -4.21
CA GLY A 664 -50.46 6.20 -4.81
C GLY A 664 -49.78 6.58 -6.12
N GLU A 665 -50.49 7.33 -6.98
CA GLU A 665 -49.91 7.85 -8.23
C GLU A 665 -48.75 8.80 -7.90
N GLY A 666 -47.59 8.61 -8.56
CA GLY A 666 -46.37 9.38 -8.29
C GLY A 666 -45.39 8.69 -7.35
N VAL A 667 -45.75 7.55 -6.73
CA VAL A 667 -44.79 6.66 -6.06
C VAL A 667 -44.32 5.61 -7.06
N LEU A 668 -43.01 5.56 -7.32
CA LEU A 668 -42.39 4.80 -8.41
C LEU A 668 -41.35 3.82 -7.86
N ASP A 669 -41.31 2.62 -8.44
CA ASP A 669 -40.20 1.68 -8.26
C ASP A 669 -38.98 2.16 -9.05
N GLY A 670 -37.82 2.29 -8.38
CA GLY A 670 -36.61 2.81 -9.00
C GLY A 670 -36.10 1.94 -10.15
N LEU A 671 -36.21 0.62 -10.04
CA LEU A 671 -35.79 -0.29 -11.12
C LEU A 671 -36.70 -0.17 -12.34
N ALA A 672 -38.01 -0.03 -12.14
CA ALA A 672 -38.95 0.22 -13.22
C ALA A 672 -38.67 1.56 -13.91
N LEU A 673 -38.48 2.64 -13.14
CA LEU A 673 -38.13 3.96 -13.69
C LEU A 673 -36.90 3.88 -14.60
N LEU A 674 -35.80 3.31 -14.10
CA LEU A 674 -34.54 3.22 -14.83
C LEU A 674 -34.68 2.40 -16.12
N ARG A 675 -35.44 1.30 -16.05
CA ARG A 675 -35.72 0.45 -17.20
C ARG A 675 -36.58 1.13 -18.24
N ASP A 676 -37.62 1.84 -17.82
CA ASP A 676 -38.53 2.54 -18.71
C ASP A 676 -37.81 3.74 -19.37
N ALA A 677 -36.94 4.43 -18.63
CA ALA A 677 -36.06 5.46 -19.18
C ALA A 677 -35.12 4.88 -20.26
N ARG A 678 -34.51 3.71 -20.02
CA ARG A 678 -33.63 3.05 -20.99
C ARG A 678 -34.37 2.58 -22.24
N ASN A 679 -35.64 2.21 -22.11
CA ASN A 679 -36.52 1.84 -23.24
C ASN A 679 -37.14 3.06 -23.96
N ALA A 680 -36.70 4.28 -23.64
CA ALA A 680 -37.28 5.53 -24.15
C ALA A 680 -38.81 5.66 -23.93
N GLN A 681 -39.29 5.07 -22.84
CA GLN A 681 -40.68 5.16 -22.36
C GLN A 681 -40.76 5.64 -20.91
N PRO A 682 -39.99 6.68 -20.49
CA PRO A 682 -39.98 7.08 -19.10
C PRO A 682 -41.36 7.62 -18.66
N PRO A 683 -41.73 7.47 -17.38
CA PRO A 683 -42.83 8.23 -16.82
C PRO A 683 -42.49 9.73 -16.86
N ALA A 684 -43.50 10.58 -17.03
CA ALA A 684 -43.31 12.02 -16.91
C ALA A 684 -42.97 12.38 -15.45
N LEU A 685 -41.80 12.97 -15.23
CA LEU A 685 -41.36 13.47 -13.93
C LEU A 685 -41.31 14.99 -13.98
N GLU A 686 -42.17 15.65 -13.21
CA GLU A 686 -42.25 17.10 -13.10
C GLU A 686 -42.28 17.48 -11.61
N GLY A 687 -41.79 18.68 -11.28
CA GLY A 687 -41.81 19.19 -9.91
C GLY A 687 -40.72 18.60 -9.02
N ASN A 688 -41.05 18.47 -7.73
CA ASN A 688 -40.12 18.07 -6.68
C ASN A 688 -40.12 16.55 -6.51
N VAL A 689 -38.97 15.92 -6.79
CA VAL A 689 -38.82 14.46 -6.76
C VAL A 689 -37.92 14.04 -5.60
N GLY A 690 -38.42 13.14 -4.76
CA GLY A 690 -37.64 12.51 -3.70
C GLY A 690 -37.18 11.11 -4.11
N VAL A 691 -35.93 10.76 -3.83
CA VAL A 691 -35.40 9.40 -4.04
C VAL A 691 -35.01 8.78 -2.71
N ILE A 692 -35.65 7.68 -2.31
CA ILE A 692 -35.36 6.99 -1.05
C ILE A 692 -34.32 5.90 -1.30
N GLY A 693 -33.14 6.06 -0.68
CA GLY A 693 -32.06 5.08 -0.76
C GLY A 693 -30.69 5.72 -0.52
N GLY A 694 -29.63 4.90 -0.57
CA GLY A 694 -28.25 5.41 -0.45
C GLY A 694 -27.22 4.59 -1.22
N GLY A 695 -27.63 3.59 -2.00
CA GLY A 695 -26.73 2.82 -2.89
C GLY A 695 -26.76 3.34 -4.32
N ASP A 696 -25.98 2.73 -5.20
CA ASP A 696 -25.81 3.19 -6.59
C ASP A 696 -27.13 3.30 -7.36
N VAL A 697 -28.09 2.40 -7.12
CA VAL A 697 -29.44 2.49 -7.73
C VAL A 697 -30.13 3.80 -7.38
N ALA A 698 -29.97 4.31 -6.15
CA ALA A 698 -30.54 5.59 -5.75
C ALA A 698 -29.83 6.77 -6.42
N MET A 699 -28.50 6.68 -6.62
CA MET A 699 -27.73 7.70 -7.35
C MET A 699 -28.18 7.76 -8.81
N ASP A 700 -28.27 6.60 -9.46
CA ASP A 700 -28.74 6.45 -10.82
C ASP A 700 -30.19 6.96 -11.00
N CYS A 701 -31.09 6.62 -10.06
CA CYS A 701 -32.47 7.12 -10.08
C CYS A 701 -32.53 8.65 -9.97
N ALA A 702 -31.74 9.25 -9.08
CA ALA A 702 -31.74 10.70 -8.89
C ALA A 702 -31.22 11.43 -10.13
N ARG A 703 -30.12 10.95 -10.71
CA ARG A 703 -29.53 11.50 -11.93
C ARG A 703 -30.43 11.30 -13.15
N ALA A 704 -31.12 10.17 -13.24
CA ALA A 704 -32.13 9.93 -14.27
C ALA A 704 -33.33 10.87 -14.10
N ALA A 705 -33.85 11.05 -12.88
CA ALA A 705 -34.97 11.94 -12.59
C ALA A 705 -34.68 13.39 -13.03
N ALA A 706 -33.47 13.89 -12.75
CA ALA A 706 -33.03 15.22 -13.19
C ALA A 706 -33.06 15.38 -14.73
N ARG A 707 -32.74 14.32 -15.48
CA ARG A 707 -32.79 14.30 -16.95
C ARG A 707 -34.19 14.13 -17.52
N LEU A 708 -35.12 13.59 -16.73
CA LEU A 708 -36.49 13.32 -17.14
C LEU A 708 -37.47 14.49 -16.90
N GLY A 709 -36.98 15.63 -16.41
CA GLY A 709 -37.75 16.87 -16.30
C GLY A 709 -38.07 17.33 -14.89
N ALA A 710 -37.57 16.63 -13.85
CA ALA A 710 -37.71 17.08 -12.47
C ALA A 710 -37.07 18.46 -12.26
N THR A 711 -37.77 19.35 -11.56
CA THR A 711 -37.25 20.70 -11.28
C THR A 711 -36.28 20.72 -10.10
N GLU A 712 -36.55 19.89 -9.10
CA GLU A 712 -35.71 19.70 -7.93
C GLU A 712 -35.68 18.22 -7.58
N VAL A 713 -34.48 17.66 -7.40
CA VAL A 713 -34.29 16.26 -7.02
C VAL A 713 -33.53 16.21 -5.71
N SER A 714 -34.04 15.42 -4.77
CA SER A 714 -33.36 15.19 -3.49
C SER A 714 -33.30 13.70 -3.16
N ILE A 715 -32.11 13.24 -2.78
CA ILE A 715 -31.93 11.92 -2.18
C ILE A 715 -32.27 12.03 -0.70
N LEU A 716 -33.14 11.15 -0.22
CA LEU A 716 -33.61 11.11 1.15
C LEU A 716 -32.99 9.88 1.83
N TYR A 717 -32.08 10.11 2.77
CA TYR A 717 -31.31 9.05 3.40
C TYR A 717 -31.42 9.07 4.91
N ARG A 718 -31.63 7.88 5.52
CA ARG A 718 -31.83 7.73 6.96
C ARG A 718 -30.56 7.86 7.80
N ARG A 719 -29.39 7.98 7.17
CA ARG A 719 -28.07 8.19 7.81
C ARG A 719 -27.37 9.40 7.18
N THR A 720 -26.08 9.58 7.45
CA THR A 720 -25.26 10.61 6.78
C THR A 720 -24.56 10.04 5.55
N ARG A 721 -23.99 10.92 4.73
CA ARG A 721 -23.21 10.63 3.52
C ARG A 721 -22.09 9.63 3.83
N ALA A 722 -21.43 9.77 4.98
CA ALA A 722 -20.36 8.88 5.41
C ALA A 722 -20.80 7.40 5.57
N GLU A 723 -22.10 7.12 5.71
CA GLU A 723 -22.62 5.75 5.78
C GLU A 723 -23.36 5.30 4.50
N MET A 724 -23.30 6.07 3.42
CA MET A 724 -23.90 5.68 2.13
C MET A 724 -23.13 4.49 1.53
N PRO A 725 -23.82 3.43 1.06
CA PRO A 725 -23.18 2.31 0.39
C PRO A 725 -22.83 2.58 -1.09
N ALA A 726 -23.27 3.70 -1.67
CA ALA A 726 -22.90 4.07 -3.03
C ALA A 726 -21.40 4.37 -3.15
N GLN A 727 -20.85 4.20 -4.35
CA GLN A 727 -19.46 4.58 -4.62
C GLN A 727 -19.28 6.10 -4.48
N ASP A 728 -18.12 6.54 -3.98
CA ASP A 728 -17.86 7.96 -3.75
C ASP A 728 -17.93 8.77 -5.05
N GLU A 729 -17.50 8.21 -6.19
CA GLU A 729 -17.59 8.92 -7.48
C GLU A 729 -19.05 9.13 -7.92
N GLU A 730 -19.95 8.21 -7.57
CA GLU A 730 -21.39 8.35 -7.88
C GLU A 730 -22.05 9.41 -6.98
N ILE A 731 -21.62 9.50 -5.72
CA ILE A 731 -22.06 10.56 -4.79
C ILE A 731 -21.54 11.92 -5.27
N GLU A 732 -20.27 12.02 -5.64
CA GLU A 732 -19.69 13.25 -6.18
C GLU A 732 -20.39 13.68 -7.47
N ALA A 733 -20.67 12.75 -8.39
CA ALA A 733 -21.38 13.05 -9.64
C ALA A 733 -22.80 13.59 -9.41
N VAL A 734 -23.53 13.07 -8.40
CA VAL A 734 -24.84 13.59 -7.98
C VAL A 734 -24.72 15.06 -7.52
N LEU A 735 -23.73 15.36 -6.69
CA LEU A 735 -23.52 16.71 -6.16
C LEU A 735 -23.07 17.70 -7.26
N GLU A 736 -22.20 17.26 -8.19
CA GLU A 736 -21.79 18.06 -9.35
C GLU A 736 -22.96 18.40 -10.28
N GLU A 737 -23.96 17.52 -10.37
CA GLU A 737 -25.19 17.73 -11.15
C GLU A 737 -26.23 18.58 -10.39
N GLY A 738 -25.91 19.08 -9.20
CA GLY A 738 -26.77 19.95 -8.39
C GLY A 738 -27.89 19.22 -7.65
N ILE A 739 -27.81 17.90 -7.51
CA ILE A 739 -28.80 17.08 -6.82
C ILE A 739 -28.49 17.07 -5.32
N GLY A 740 -29.49 17.42 -4.50
CA GLY A 740 -29.33 17.52 -3.04
C GLY A 740 -29.37 16.15 -2.34
N ILE A 741 -28.67 16.03 -1.21
CA ILE A 741 -28.79 14.89 -0.29
C ILE A 741 -29.35 15.40 1.04
N THR A 742 -30.52 14.91 1.41
CA THR A 742 -31.15 15.18 2.71
C THR A 742 -30.87 14.01 3.65
N GLU A 743 -29.91 14.22 4.55
CA GLU A 743 -29.47 13.25 5.54
C GLU A 743 -30.42 13.13 6.74
N LEU A 744 -30.33 12.00 7.42
CA LEU A 744 -31.05 11.71 8.65
C LEU A 744 -32.59 11.85 8.52
N VAL A 745 -33.13 11.34 7.41
CA VAL A 745 -34.57 11.33 7.11
C VAL A 745 -35.05 9.92 6.82
N ALA A 746 -36.11 9.47 7.51
CA ALA A 746 -36.76 8.19 7.25
C ALA A 746 -38.24 8.39 6.86
N PRO A 747 -38.74 7.74 5.81
CA PRO A 747 -40.14 7.86 5.38
C PRO A 747 -41.09 7.15 6.35
N LEU A 748 -42.28 7.72 6.55
CA LEU A 748 -43.34 7.17 7.41
C LEU A 748 -44.66 6.93 6.67
N ALA A 749 -45.07 7.87 5.81
CA ALA A 749 -46.29 7.77 5.01
C ALA A 749 -46.23 8.69 3.78
N ALA A 750 -46.70 8.20 2.64
CA ALA A 750 -46.94 9.01 1.45
C ALA A 750 -48.29 9.74 1.57
N ARG A 751 -48.27 11.07 1.50
CA ARG A 751 -49.48 11.90 1.58
C ARG A 751 -50.07 12.06 0.19
N LEU A 752 -51.32 11.62 0.02
CA LEU A 752 -52.03 11.63 -1.25
C LEU A 752 -53.13 12.71 -1.28
N GLY A 753 -53.19 13.49 -2.36
CA GLY A 753 -54.31 14.36 -2.73
C GLY A 753 -54.94 13.84 -4.03
N ASP A 754 -56.24 13.59 -4.03
CA ASP A 754 -56.96 12.98 -5.17
C ASP A 754 -56.31 11.69 -5.73
N GLY A 755 -55.64 10.92 -4.85
CA GLY A 755 -54.94 9.68 -5.21
C GLY A 755 -53.50 9.85 -5.71
N ARG A 756 -53.03 11.09 -5.86
CA ARG A 756 -51.68 11.44 -6.30
C ARG A 756 -50.82 11.95 -5.15
N LEU A 757 -49.53 11.66 -5.17
CA LEU A 757 -48.56 12.14 -4.19
C LEU A 757 -48.52 13.68 -4.16
N ILE A 758 -48.61 14.24 -2.95
CA ILE A 758 -48.43 15.68 -2.68
C ILE A 758 -47.36 15.95 -1.61
N GLY A 759 -46.82 14.89 -1.00
CA GLY A 759 -45.73 15.00 -0.02
C GLY A 759 -45.43 13.69 0.69
N LEU A 760 -44.33 13.68 1.42
CA LEU A 760 -43.84 12.54 2.20
C LEU A 760 -43.72 12.93 3.67
N GLU A 761 -44.47 12.26 4.53
CA GLU A 761 -44.26 12.35 5.96
C GLU A 761 -43.01 11.58 6.36
N CYS A 762 -42.14 12.23 7.13
CA CYS A 762 -40.85 11.70 7.53
C CYS A 762 -40.62 11.81 9.04
N ALA A 763 -39.78 10.92 9.56
CA ALA A 763 -39.13 11.05 10.86
C ALA A 763 -37.74 11.67 10.69
N ARG A 764 -37.35 12.54 11.64
CA ARG A 764 -35.95 12.95 11.80
C ARG A 764 -35.19 11.83 12.50
N MET A 765 -34.02 11.50 11.97
CA MET A 765 -33.14 10.48 12.52
C MET A 765 -31.95 11.12 13.25
N ARG A 766 -31.30 10.33 14.09
CA ARG A 766 -29.96 10.58 14.62
C ARG A 766 -29.12 9.30 14.50
N LEU A 767 -27.80 9.43 14.47
CA LEU A 767 -26.92 8.26 14.43
C LEU A 767 -26.71 7.69 15.83
N GLY A 768 -27.10 6.43 16.02
CA GLY A 768 -26.81 5.61 17.18
C GLY A 768 -25.45 4.92 17.10
N VAL A 769 -25.31 3.80 17.82
CA VAL A 769 -24.10 2.97 17.86
C VAL A 769 -23.90 2.25 16.52
N ALA A 770 -22.64 2.02 16.14
CA ALA A 770 -22.25 1.18 15.01
C ALA A 770 -22.78 -0.26 15.18
N ASP A 771 -23.23 -0.87 14.08
CA ASP A 771 -23.52 -2.30 14.04
C ASP A 771 -22.25 -3.13 13.78
N ALA A 772 -22.40 -4.45 13.63
CA ALA A 772 -21.26 -5.37 13.39
C ALA A 772 -20.52 -5.10 12.06
N SER A 773 -21.10 -4.32 11.15
CA SER A 773 -20.43 -3.87 9.92
C SER A 773 -19.69 -2.53 10.10
N GLY A 774 -19.68 -1.96 11.30
CA GLY A 774 -19.13 -0.62 11.58
C GLY A 774 -20.08 0.52 11.24
N ARG A 775 -21.22 0.25 10.58
CA ARG A 775 -22.17 1.28 10.15
C ARG A 775 -23.07 1.73 11.29
N ARG A 776 -23.17 3.04 11.51
CA ARG A 776 -24.02 3.61 12.57
C ARG A 776 -25.50 3.33 12.30
N ARG A 777 -26.23 2.89 13.34
CA ARG A 777 -27.67 2.62 13.25
C ARG A 777 -28.46 3.93 13.25
N PRO A 778 -29.48 4.08 12.40
CA PRO A 778 -30.36 5.23 12.46
C PRO A 778 -31.38 5.06 13.59
N GLU A 779 -31.55 6.06 14.44
CA GLU A 779 -32.51 6.09 15.53
C GLU A 779 -33.49 7.26 15.36
N ASP A 780 -34.78 7.00 15.54
CA ASP A 780 -35.84 8.01 15.42
C ASP A 780 -35.77 8.98 16.61
N THR A 781 -35.82 10.30 16.34
CA THR A 781 -35.78 11.35 17.38
C THR A 781 -37.16 11.65 17.96
N GLY A 782 -38.24 11.14 17.37
CA GLY A 782 -39.63 11.46 17.68
C GLY A 782 -40.17 12.70 16.94
N GLU A 783 -39.32 13.45 16.25
CA GLU A 783 -39.73 14.59 15.43
C GLU A 783 -40.33 14.11 14.09
N ARG A 784 -41.39 14.79 13.63
CA ARG A 784 -42.15 14.46 12.42
C ARG A 784 -42.31 15.71 11.56
N PHE A 785 -42.15 15.57 10.27
CA PHE A 785 -42.35 16.68 9.31
C PHE A 785 -42.82 16.13 7.97
N VAL A 786 -43.34 17.01 7.11
CA VAL A 786 -43.79 16.66 5.76
C VAL A 786 -42.92 17.38 4.75
N LEU A 787 -42.31 16.62 3.84
CA LEU A 787 -41.60 17.15 2.68
C LEU A 787 -42.60 17.25 1.51
N PRO A 788 -42.83 18.43 0.92
CA PRO A 788 -43.65 18.56 -0.28
C PRO A 788 -42.93 17.90 -1.46
N LEU A 789 -43.57 16.91 -2.08
CA LEU A 789 -43.04 16.12 -3.19
C LEU A 789 -44.17 15.79 -4.17
N ASP A 790 -43.87 15.89 -5.46
CA ASP A 790 -44.78 15.55 -6.56
C ASP A 790 -44.57 14.11 -7.04
N ALA A 791 -43.37 13.55 -6.82
CA ALA A 791 -43.06 12.15 -7.04
C ALA A 791 -42.06 11.60 -6.00
N LEU A 792 -42.13 10.30 -5.75
CA LEU A 792 -41.26 9.56 -4.85
C LEU A 792 -40.72 8.32 -5.57
N ILE A 793 -39.41 8.14 -5.60
CA ILE A 793 -38.75 6.98 -6.20
C ILE A 793 -38.17 6.10 -5.10
N VAL A 794 -38.52 4.82 -5.09
CA VAL A 794 -38.10 3.85 -4.07
C VAL A 794 -36.92 3.02 -4.58
N ALA A 795 -35.78 3.10 -3.91
CA ALA A 795 -34.53 2.42 -4.26
C ALA A 795 -33.84 1.80 -3.02
N ILE A 796 -34.59 0.97 -2.26
CA ILE A 796 -34.16 0.44 -0.95
C ILE A 796 -33.67 -1.03 -0.95
N GLY A 797 -33.63 -1.68 -2.10
CA GLY A 797 -33.15 -3.06 -2.24
C GLY A 797 -34.04 -3.91 -3.14
N GLN A 798 -33.69 -5.20 -3.25
CA GLN A 798 -34.27 -6.13 -4.21
C GLN A 798 -34.51 -7.52 -3.58
N ARG A 799 -35.37 -8.32 -4.20
CA ARG A 799 -35.58 -9.75 -3.92
C ARG A 799 -35.69 -10.55 -5.21
N ALA A 800 -35.40 -11.85 -5.13
CA ALA A 800 -35.56 -12.76 -6.25
C ALA A 800 -36.97 -13.37 -6.32
N ASP A 801 -37.46 -13.60 -7.53
CA ASP A 801 -38.58 -14.50 -7.80
C ASP A 801 -38.04 -15.90 -8.12
N LEU A 802 -38.38 -16.88 -7.27
CA LEU A 802 -37.92 -18.26 -7.36
C LEU A 802 -39.02 -19.22 -7.84
N GLY A 803 -40.12 -18.71 -8.40
CA GLY A 803 -41.29 -19.52 -8.81
C GLY A 803 -41.00 -20.59 -9.87
N PHE A 804 -39.86 -20.53 -10.56
CA PHE A 804 -39.49 -21.44 -11.66
C PHE A 804 -39.01 -22.84 -11.22
N PHE A 805 -38.78 -23.08 -9.92
CA PHE A 805 -38.41 -24.40 -9.42
C PHE A 805 -39.58 -25.42 -9.41
N GLY A 806 -40.82 -24.98 -9.67
CA GLY A 806 -41.95 -25.88 -9.91
C GLY A 806 -42.28 -26.87 -8.78
N GLY A 807 -41.84 -26.58 -7.54
CA GLY A 807 -42.01 -27.45 -6.37
C GLY A 807 -40.80 -28.34 -6.05
N GLU A 808 -39.70 -28.29 -6.80
CA GLU A 808 -38.44 -28.94 -6.40
C GLU A 808 -37.82 -28.25 -5.17
N PRO A 809 -37.40 -28.99 -4.11
CA PRO A 809 -37.00 -28.42 -2.83
C PRO A 809 -35.56 -27.91 -2.84
N VAL A 810 -35.31 -26.80 -3.56
CA VAL A 810 -34.04 -26.07 -3.44
C VAL A 810 -33.92 -25.44 -2.04
N ARG A 811 -32.74 -25.54 -1.42
CA ARG A 811 -32.50 -24.89 -0.12
C ARG A 811 -32.33 -23.39 -0.30
N ILE A 812 -32.92 -22.64 0.62
CA ILE A 812 -32.88 -21.18 0.71
C ILE A 812 -32.32 -20.83 2.08
N ASN A 813 -31.43 -19.84 2.15
CA ASN A 813 -30.87 -19.38 3.41
C ASN A 813 -31.86 -18.49 4.18
N ASP A 814 -31.45 -18.05 5.38
CA ASP A 814 -32.23 -17.16 6.26
C ASP A 814 -32.51 -15.79 5.65
N LYS A 815 -31.74 -15.36 4.64
CA LYS A 815 -31.90 -14.11 3.89
C LYS A 815 -32.83 -14.22 2.69
N GLY A 816 -33.29 -15.42 2.34
CA GLY A 816 -34.20 -15.65 1.21
C GLY A 816 -33.50 -15.92 -0.13
N TRP A 817 -32.19 -16.18 -0.14
CA TRP A 817 -31.41 -16.49 -1.36
C TRP A 817 -31.11 -17.99 -1.49
N ILE A 818 -30.84 -18.45 -2.71
CA ILE A 818 -30.47 -19.86 -2.95
C ILE A 818 -29.17 -20.18 -2.21
N GLU A 819 -29.21 -21.24 -1.38
CA GLU A 819 -28.02 -21.73 -0.68
C GLU A 819 -27.11 -22.47 -1.68
N VAL A 820 -25.83 -22.10 -1.67
CA VAL A 820 -24.80 -22.67 -2.57
C VAL A 820 -23.51 -22.98 -1.81
N ASP A 821 -22.76 -23.96 -2.30
CA ASP A 821 -21.37 -24.16 -1.88
C ASP A 821 -20.50 -23.00 -2.42
N PRO A 822 -19.80 -22.23 -1.58
CA PRO A 822 -19.09 -21.02 -2.01
C PRO A 822 -17.90 -21.26 -2.94
N LYS A 823 -17.38 -22.50 -3.02
CA LYS A 823 -16.25 -22.83 -3.91
C LYS A 823 -16.71 -23.30 -5.29
N SER A 824 -17.78 -24.08 -5.35
CA SER A 824 -18.28 -24.73 -6.57
C SER A 824 -19.58 -24.12 -7.12
N MET A 825 -20.25 -23.28 -6.35
CA MET A 825 -21.56 -22.67 -6.65
C MET A 825 -22.69 -23.69 -6.85
N ARG A 826 -22.52 -24.91 -6.33
CA ARG A 826 -23.53 -25.98 -6.41
C ARG A 826 -24.67 -25.71 -5.44
N THR A 827 -25.90 -25.96 -5.89
CA THR A 827 -27.09 -25.93 -5.04
C THR A 827 -27.31 -27.28 -4.33
N SER A 828 -28.38 -27.39 -3.56
CA SER A 828 -28.84 -28.67 -3.00
C SER A 828 -29.36 -29.66 -4.06
N LEU A 829 -29.57 -29.23 -5.31
CA LEU A 829 -30.09 -30.07 -6.39
C LEU A 829 -28.94 -30.55 -7.31
N SER A 830 -28.92 -31.84 -7.63
CA SER A 830 -27.90 -32.42 -8.50
C SER A 830 -27.94 -31.83 -9.90
N GLY A 831 -26.76 -31.48 -10.43
CA GLY A 831 -26.59 -30.87 -11.76
C GLY A 831 -27.05 -29.42 -11.84
N VAL A 832 -27.43 -28.79 -10.71
CA VAL A 832 -27.95 -27.42 -10.68
C VAL A 832 -27.03 -26.51 -9.89
N TYR A 833 -26.66 -25.41 -10.53
CA TYR A 833 -25.80 -24.35 -10.00
C TYR A 833 -26.61 -23.06 -9.90
N ALA A 834 -26.23 -22.17 -8.98
CA ALA A 834 -26.80 -20.84 -8.89
C ALA A 834 -25.71 -19.81 -8.55
N GLY A 835 -25.85 -18.59 -9.06
CA GLY A 835 -24.86 -17.53 -8.87
C GLY A 835 -25.36 -16.16 -9.33
N GLY A 836 -24.63 -15.10 -8.98
CA GLY A 836 -25.09 -13.73 -9.06
C GLY A 836 -26.13 -13.41 -7.98
N ASP A 837 -26.89 -12.34 -8.17
CA ASP A 837 -27.76 -11.75 -7.14
C ASP A 837 -28.89 -12.67 -6.62
N VAL A 838 -29.09 -13.85 -7.22
CA VAL A 838 -30.11 -14.84 -6.81
C VAL A 838 -29.62 -15.82 -5.72
N ALA A 839 -28.30 -15.86 -5.46
CA ALA A 839 -27.67 -16.89 -4.62
C ALA A 839 -26.72 -16.29 -3.56
N GLY A 840 -26.37 -17.10 -2.56
CA GLY A 840 -25.41 -16.74 -1.53
C GLY A 840 -25.87 -15.54 -0.69
N GLU A 841 -25.14 -14.44 -0.74
CA GLU A 841 -25.43 -13.22 0.03
C GLU A 841 -26.48 -12.31 -0.63
N GLY A 842 -26.89 -12.61 -1.87
CA GLY A 842 -27.84 -11.80 -2.64
C GLY A 842 -27.16 -10.72 -3.50
N PRO A 843 -27.86 -9.60 -3.78
CA PRO A 843 -27.34 -8.51 -4.61
C PRO A 843 -25.98 -8.00 -4.12
N SER A 844 -25.01 -8.00 -5.03
CA SER A 844 -23.66 -7.52 -4.76
C SER A 844 -23.20 -6.53 -5.84
N ASN A 845 -22.28 -6.95 -6.70
CA ASN A 845 -21.75 -6.13 -7.80
C ASN A 845 -21.56 -6.95 -9.08
N ILE A 846 -21.38 -6.24 -10.19
CA ILE A 846 -21.33 -6.86 -11.52
C ILE A 846 -20.19 -7.88 -11.61
N VAL A 847 -18.98 -7.52 -11.17
CA VAL A 847 -17.79 -8.39 -11.27
C VAL A 847 -17.92 -9.64 -10.38
N GLY A 848 -18.57 -9.53 -9.22
CA GLY A 848 -18.90 -10.66 -8.35
C GLY A 848 -19.80 -11.67 -9.05
N ALA A 849 -20.85 -11.19 -9.73
CA ALA A 849 -21.73 -12.04 -10.52
C ALA A 849 -20.99 -12.74 -11.67
N LEU A 850 -20.07 -12.08 -12.37
CA LEU A 850 -19.23 -12.75 -13.37
C LEU A 850 -18.34 -13.82 -12.73
N GLY A 851 -17.79 -13.54 -11.53
CA GLY A 851 -16.95 -14.45 -10.76
C GLY A 851 -17.68 -15.73 -10.38
N ASP A 852 -18.96 -15.63 -9.98
CA ASP A 852 -19.83 -16.79 -9.78
C ASP A 852 -19.98 -17.61 -11.06
N GLY A 853 -20.28 -16.95 -12.19
CA GLY A 853 -20.37 -17.61 -13.49
C GLY A 853 -19.07 -18.35 -13.88
N ARG A 854 -17.91 -17.73 -13.62
CA ARG A 854 -16.59 -18.33 -13.84
C ARG A 854 -16.37 -19.55 -12.95
N ARG A 855 -16.72 -19.49 -11.66
CA ARG A 855 -16.63 -20.63 -10.72
C ARG A 855 -17.52 -21.80 -11.16
N ILE A 856 -18.75 -21.51 -11.62
CA ILE A 856 -19.68 -22.51 -12.14
C ILE A 856 -19.07 -23.21 -13.36
N ALA A 857 -18.58 -22.45 -14.34
CA ALA A 857 -17.94 -23.01 -15.53
C ALA A 857 -16.71 -23.87 -15.17
N ARG A 858 -15.87 -23.39 -14.26
CA ARG A 858 -14.68 -24.11 -13.76
C ARG A 858 -15.07 -25.44 -13.09
N ASP A 859 -16.10 -25.46 -12.24
CA ASP A 859 -16.54 -26.69 -11.58
C ASP A 859 -17.13 -27.71 -12.57
N ILE A 860 -17.95 -27.27 -13.53
CA ILE A 860 -18.50 -28.15 -14.58
C ILE A 860 -17.36 -28.77 -15.39
N ARG A 861 -16.41 -27.95 -15.86
CA ARG A 861 -15.25 -28.44 -16.62
C ARG A 861 -14.40 -29.41 -15.81
N ARG A 862 -14.13 -29.14 -14.53
CA ARG A 862 -13.39 -30.06 -13.66
C ARG A 862 -14.06 -31.43 -13.59
N ARG A 863 -15.39 -31.49 -13.51
CA ARG A 863 -16.15 -32.75 -13.44
C ARG A 863 -16.12 -33.54 -14.74
N GLU A 864 -16.22 -32.86 -15.87
CA GLU A 864 -16.31 -33.48 -17.20
C GLU A 864 -14.94 -33.82 -17.79
N GLU A 865 -13.95 -32.97 -17.54
CA GLU A 865 -12.63 -33.04 -18.15
C GLU A 865 -11.58 -33.65 -17.21
N GLY A 866 -11.78 -33.59 -15.88
CA GLY A 866 -10.77 -34.01 -14.90
C GLY A 866 -9.48 -33.18 -14.92
N VAL A 867 -9.51 -32.02 -15.58
CA VAL A 867 -8.35 -31.13 -15.76
C VAL A 867 -8.41 -30.02 -14.73
N GLU A 868 -7.36 -29.90 -13.93
CA GLU A 868 -7.07 -28.71 -13.13
C GLU A 868 -6.43 -27.64 -14.01
N PRO A 869 -6.64 -26.33 -13.75
CA PRO A 869 -5.98 -25.27 -14.50
C PRO A 869 -4.46 -25.42 -14.41
N ALA A 870 -3.76 -25.27 -15.53
CA ALA A 870 -2.30 -25.21 -15.52
C ALA A 870 -1.85 -24.00 -14.68
N LYS A 871 -0.85 -24.19 -13.81
CA LYS A 871 -0.18 -23.08 -13.15
C LYS A 871 0.53 -22.25 -14.21
N LYS A 872 0.31 -20.92 -14.21
CA LYS A 872 1.07 -20.02 -15.09
C LYS A 872 2.53 -19.98 -14.63
N GLU A 873 3.44 -20.12 -15.58
CA GLU A 873 4.87 -19.89 -15.33
C GLU A 873 5.09 -18.40 -15.07
N THR A 874 5.76 -18.07 -13.97
CA THR A 874 6.12 -16.68 -13.64
C THR A 874 7.25 -16.22 -14.56
N GLN A 875 7.04 -15.14 -15.30
CA GLN A 875 8.11 -14.49 -16.06
C GLN A 875 9.06 -13.76 -15.10
N GLN A 876 10.35 -13.71 -15.40
CA GLN A 876 11.31 -12.89 -14.65
C GLN A 876 11.44 -11.52 -15.33
N GLY A 877 11.11 -10.45 -14.60
CA GLY A 877 11.31 -9.07 -15.06
C GLY A 877 12.74 -8.56 -14.80
N ASP A 878 13.06 -7.38 -15.34
CA ASP A 878 14.31 -6.66 -15.01
C ASP A 878 14.21 -6.11 -13.58
N LEU A 879 15.00 -6.68 -12.66
CA LEU A 879 15.00 -6.30 -11.25
C LEU A 879 15.36 -4.84 -11.02
N VAL A 880 16.28 -4.27 -11.81
CA VAL A 880 16.72 -2.88 -11.63
C VAL A 880 15.57 -1.92 -11.97
N ASP A 881 14.90 -2.15 -13.09
CA ASP A 881 13.72 -1.40 -13.51
C ASP A 881 12.57 -1.54 -12.48
N LEU A 882 12.30 -2.76 -12.01
CA LEU A 882 11.27 -3.02 -11.01
C LEU A 882 11.52 -2.27 -9.69
N LEU A 883 12.76 -2.29 -9.19
CA LEU A 883 13.14 -1.56 -7.98
C LEU A 883 12.99 -0.05 -8.16
N ARG A 884 13.40 0.49 -9.31
CA ARG A 884 13.26 1.92 -9.64
C ARG A 884 11.78 2.34 -9.67
N ARG A 885 10.95 1.65 -10.45
CA ARG A 885 9.52 1.97 -10.59
C ARG A 885 8.75 1.84 -9.29
N ARG A 886 9.15 0.91 -8.41
CA ARG A 886 8.56 0.73 -7.07
C ARG A 886 8.89 1.82 -6.08
N ALA A 887 9.94 2.60 -6.33
CA ALA A 887 10.28 3.74 -5.49
C ALA A 887 9.73 5.07 -6.04
N LEU A 888 9.40 5.12 -7.33
CA LEU A 888 8.90 6.32 -8.01
C LEU A 888 7.43 6.61 -7.65
N ARG A 889 7.18 7.83 -7.18
CA ARG A 889 5.82 8.35 -6.98
C ARG A 889 5.36 9.19 -8.17
N ASP A 890 4.11 9.03 -8.58
CA ASP A 890 3.48 9.87 -9.58
C ASP A 890 1.94 9.84 -9.48
N TRP A 891 1.31 10.97 -9.78
CA TRP A 891 -0.14 11.15 -9.63
C TRP A 891 -0.95 10.36 -10.66
N ARG A 892 -2.18 9.96 -10.28
CA ARG A 892 -3.08 9.24 -11.18
C ARG A 892 -3.49 10.13 -12.35
N VAL A 893 -3.53 9.54 -13.54
CA VAL A 893 -4.06 10.24 -14.71
C VAL A 893 -5.54 10.52 -14.50
N LYS A 894 -5.90 11.80 -14.51
CA LYS A 894 -7.27 12.24 -14.25
C LYS A 894 -8.21 11.83 -15.38
N GLU A 895 -9.35 11.26 -15.00
CA GLU A 895 -10.44 10.97 -15.90
C GLU A 895 -10.98 12.24 -16.57
N ARG A 896 -11.41 12.09 -17.82
CA ARG A 896 -11.97 13.20 -18.60
C ARG A 896 -13.49 13.10 -18.58
N HIS A 897 -14.16 13.97 -17.85
CA HIS A 897 -15.62 14.03 -17.81
C HIS A 897 -16.18 15.08 -18.75
N ARG A 898 -17.43 14.89 -19.19
CA ARG A 898 -18.23 15.99 -19.74
C ARG A 898 -18.48 17.04 -18.66
N PRO A 899 -18.36 18.34 -18.96
CA PRO A 899 -18.73 19.40 -18.02
C PRO A 899 -20.18 19.26 -17.55
N PRO A 900 -20.52 19.56 -16.28
CA PRO A 900 -21.89 19.44 -15.76
C PRO A 900 -22.96 20.10 -16.64
N GLU A 901 -22.65 21.21 -17.30
CA GLU A 901 -23.58 21.95 -18.16
C GLU A 901 -24.01 21.16 -19.41
N GLU A 902 -23.19 20.19 -19.84
CA GLU A 902 -23.45 19.29 -20.96
C GLU A 902 -24.15 17.98 -20.53
N ARG A 903 -24.30 17.70 -19.23
CA ARG A 903 -24.87 16.45 -18.69
C ARG A 903 -26.40 16.44 -18.66
N LYS A 904 -27.06 17.08 -19.62
CA LYS A 904 -28.54 17.22 -19.67
C LYS A 904 -29.25 16.04 -20.32
N GLY A 905 -28.53 15.28 -21.16
CA GLY A 905 -29.04 14.10 -21.82
C GLY A 905 -28.52 12.81 -21.21
N PHE A 906 -28.75 11.72 -21.94
CA PHE A 906 -28.32 10.37 -21.57
C PHE A 906 -27.02 9.96 -22.27
N GLU A 907 -26.26 10.90 -22.84
CA GLU A 907 -24.94 10.63 -23.41
C GLU A 907 -23.94 10.22 -22.33
N GLU A 908 -22.98 9.35 -22.69
CA GLU A 908 -21.91 8.94 -21.79
C GLU A 908 -21.08 10.13 -21.28
N ILE A 909 -20.87 10.16 -19.96
CA ILE A 909 -20.24 11.29 -19.27
C ILE A 909 -18.72 11.14 -19.20
N VAL A 910 -18.26 9.96 -18.80
CA VAL A 910 -16.84 9.63 -18.72
C VAL A 910 -16.33 9.37 -20.14
N LYS A 911 -15.19 9.96 -20.49
CA LYS A 911 -14.51 9.74 -21.77
C LYS A 911 -13.36 8.77 -21.58
N THR A 912 -13.07 7.99 -22.62
CA THR A 912 -11.92 7.09 -22.62
C THR A 912 -10.60 7.88 -22.64
N LEU A 913 -9.58 7.31 -22.03
CA LEU A 913 -8.22 7.85 -22.02
C LEU A 913 -7.66 7.95 -23.45
N THR A 914 -6.77 8.92 -23.65
CA THR A 914 -5.95 8.94 -24.88
C THR A 914 -4.87 7.85 -24.80
N PRO A 915 -4.28 7.40 -25.93
CA PRO A 915 -3.17 6.45 -25.89
C PRO A 915 -2.00 6.92 -25.02
N GLU A 916 -1.68 8.21 -25.05
CA GLU A 916 -0.63 8.81 -24.23
C GLU A 916 -0.97 8.74 -22.73
N ASP A 917 -2.19 9.12 -22.37
CA ASP A 917 -2.69 9.03 -20.99
C ASP A 917 -2.74 7.59 -20.48
N ALA A 918 -3.16 6.65 -21.32
CA ALA A 918 -3.25 5.23 -20.98
C ALA A 918 -1.87 4.60 -20.78
N ILE A 919 -0.89 4.96 -21.62
CA ILE A 919 0.51 4.53 -21.44
C ILE A 919 1.07 5.11 -20.14
N ALA A 920 0.92 6.42 -19.90
CA ALA A 920 1.41 7.07 -18.67
C ALA A 920 0.80 6.43 -17.41
N GLU A 921 -0.50 6.14 -17.42
CA GLU A 921 -1.15 5.47 -16.31
C GLU A 921 -0.70 3.99 -16.16
N ALA A 922 -0.44 3.28 -17.25
CA ALA A 922 0.08 1.92 -17.21
C ALA A 922 1.56 1.84 -16.75
N GLU A 923 2.37 2.88 -16.99
CA GLU A 923 3.76 3.01 -16.50
C GLU A 923 3.83 3.03 -14.97
N ARG A 924 2.76 3.49 -14.32
CA ARG A 924 2.56 3.46 -12.86
C ARG A 924 2.31 2.04 -12.32
N CYS A 925 2.08 1.02 -13.15
CA CYS A 925 1.91 -0.34 -12.63
C CYS A 925 3.22 -0.85 -12.02
N LEU A 926 3.14 -1.42 -10.81
CA LEU A 926 4.33 -1.91 -10.08
C LEU A 926 4.73 -3.35 -10.45
N ASP A 927 3.97 -4.04 -11.32
CA ASP A 927 4.20 -5.45 -11.69
C ASP A 927 4.32 -6.38 -10.45
N CYS A 928 3.31 -6.33 -9.57
CA CYS A 928 3.28 -7.08 -8.30
C CYS A 928 3.22 -8.61 -8.44
N ASP A 929 2.89 -9.09 -9.62
CA ASP A 929 2.90 -10.50 -10.03
C ASP A 929 4.33 -11.01 -10.33
N LEU A 930 5.25 -10.12 -10.73
CA LEU A 930 6.63 -10.49 -11.05
C LEU A 930 7.56 -10.36 -9.83
N PHE A 931 7.33 -9.34 -9.01
CA PHE A 931 8.17 -9.04 -7.86
C PHE A 931 7.34 -8.37 -6.76
N CYS A 932 7.56 -8.71 -5.50
CA CYS A 932 6.90 -8.05 -4.38
C CYS A 932 7.90 -7.29 -3.53
N SER A 933 8.62 -7.98 -2.64
CA SER A 933 9.66 -7.47 -1.75
C SER A 933 9.34 -6.14 -1.04
N THR A 934 8.05 -5.86 -0.83
CA THR A 934 7.60 -4.68 -0.09
C THR A 934 8.21 -4.67 1.31
N CYS A 935 8.16 -5.82 2.03
CA CYS A 935 8.78 -5.99 3.34
C CYS A 935 10.29 -5.74 3.36
N VAL A 936 11.00 -6.03 2.27
CA VAL A 936 12.43 -5.72 2.10
C VAL A 936 12.63 -4.21 2.01
N SER A 937 11.85 -3.55 1.16
CA SER A 937 11.98 -2.10 0.93
C SER A 937 11.62 -1.24 2.14
N VAL A 938 10.64 -1.65 2.96
CA VAL A 938 10.15 -0.87 4.11
C VAL A 938 10.85 -1.22 5.42
N CYS A 939 11.78 -2.18 5.41
CA CYS A 939 12.48 -2.57 6.62
C CYS A 939 13.54 -1.52 6.98
N PRO A 940 13.36 -0.78 8.08
CA PRO A 940 14.33 0.24 8.45
C PRO A 940 15.71 -0.34 8.77
N ASN A 941 15.79 -1.59 9.22
CA ASN A 941 17.02 -2.23 9.70
C ASN A 941 17.71 -3.10 8.64
N LEU A 942 17.16 -3.18 7.42
CA LEU A 942 17.62 -4.09 6.36
C LEU A 942 17.61 -5.58 6.79
N ALA A 943 16.66 -5.96 7.66
CA ALA A 943 16.53 -7.31 8.20
C ALA A 943 15.89 -8.29 7.20
N PHE A 944 15.17 -7.82 6.19
CA PHE A 944 14.57 -8.68 5.17
C PHE A 944 15.46 -8.71 3.93
N PHE A 945 15.51 -9.86 3.27
CA PHE A 945 16.21 -10.00 1.99
C PHE A 945 15.41 -10.88 1.03
N THR A 946 15.60 -10.62 -0.26
CA THR A 946 15.08 -11.49 -1.33
C THR A 946 16.17 -12.46 -1.76
N TYR A 947 15.86 -13.74 -1.87
CA TYR A 947 16.77 -14.76 -2.35
C TYR A 947 16.16 -15.55 -3.51
N GLU A 948 17.03 -16.05 -4.38
CA GLU A 948 16.65 -16.82 -5.56
C GLU A 948 16.86 -18.31 -5.34
N THR A 949 15.87 -19.12 -5.67
CA THR A 949 15.90 -20.57 -5.65
C THR A 949 15.12 -21.12 -6.83
N ALA A 950 15.45 -22.32 -7.32
CA ALA A 950 14.74 -22.89 -8.47
C ALA A 950 13.37 -23.41 -8.04
N ALA A 951 12.37 -23.29 -8.92
CA ALA A 951 11.09 -23.98 -8.75
C ALA A 951 11.33 -25.48 -8.51
N LEU A 952 10.55 -26.06 -7.61
CA LEU A 952 10.76 -27.42 -7.12
C LEU A 952 9.40 -28.11 -6.98
N GLU A 953 9.19 -29.21 -7.68
CA GLU A 953 8.03 -30.08 -7.45
C GLU A 953 8.54 -31.50 -7.21
N VAL A 954 8.34 -32.00 -5.99
CA VAL A 954 8.86 -33.29 -5.56
C VAL A 954 7.80 -34.07 -4.80
N SER A 955 7.73 -35.38 -5.06
CA SER A 955 6.90 -36.30 -4.30
C SER A 955 7.75 -36.99 -3.25
N LEU A 956 7.50 -36.68 -1.98
CA LEU A 956 8.32 -37.11 -0.86
C LEU A 956 7.66 -38.28 -0.12
N PRO A 957 8.40 -39.34 0.24
CA PRO A 957 7.85 -40.45 1.01
C PRO A 957 7.55 -40.03 2.46
N VAL A 958 6.47 -40.58 3.01
CA VAL A 958 6.18 -40.59 4.45
C VAL A 958 6.71 -41.90 5.01
N LEU A 959 7.74 -41.80 5.85
CA LEU A 959 8.46 -42.94 6.41
C LEU A 959 7.81 -43.38 7.72
N GLU A 960 7.72 -44.68 7.98
CA GLU A 960 7.33 -45.27 9.27
C GLU A 960 8.42 -46.24 9.74
N GLY A 961 8.89 -46.09 10.97
CA GLY A 961 9.87 -47.00 11.56
C GLY A 961 9.27 -48.37 11.87
N ARG A 962 9.94 -49.45 11.43
CA ARG A 962 9.53 -50.85 11.69
C ARG A 962 10.72 -51.78 11.83
N ASP A 963 10.73 -52.56 12.91
CA ASP A 963 11.70 -53.63 13.19
C ASP A 963 13.16 -53.15 13.07
N GLY A 964 13.45 -51.91 13.46
CA GLY A 964 14.78 -51.30 13.33
C GLY A 964 15.15 -50.86 11.91
N GLY A 965 14.18 -50.80 10.99
CA GLY A 965 14.28 -50.23 9.64
C GLY A 965 13.13 -49.26 9.35
N TRP A 966 12.78 -49.07 8.07
CA TRP A 966 11.70 -48.16 7.66
C TRP A 966 10.87 -48.73 6.51
N ILE A 967 9.63 -48.26 6.40
CA ILE A 967 8.77 -48.47 5.23
C ILE A 967 8.19 -47.15 4.73
N GLU A 968 7.97 -47.04 3.42
CA GLU A 968 7.17 -45.97 2.84
C GLU A 968 5.68 -46.30 3.01
N THR A 969 4.91 -45.40 3.64
CA THR A 969 3.46 -45.61 3.90
C THR A 969 2.56 -44.85 2.94
N SER A 970 3.01 -43.69 2.48
CA SER A 970 2.32 -42.78 1.56
C SER A 970 3.32 -41.78 1.00
N LYS A 971 2.89 -40.91 0.08
CA LYS A 971 3.70 -39.78 -0.39
C LYS A 971 2.98 -38.45 -0.13
N THR A 972 3.75 -37.42 0.21
CA THR A 972 3.33 -36.02 0.17
C THR A 972 3.85 -35.36 -1.10
N SER A 973 3.22 -34.26 -1.51
CA SER A 973 3.69 -33.44 -2.63
C SER A 973 4.16 -32.12 -2.05
N PHE A 974 5.41 -31.77 -2.33
CA PHE A 974 5.97 -30.46 -2.02
C PHE A 974 6.19 -29.70 -3.33
N ALA A 975 5.66 -28.48 -3.41
CA ALA A 975 5.75 -27.65 -4.60
C ALA A 975 6.16 -26.21 -4.23
N LEU A 976 7.09 -25.67 -5.00
CA LEU A 976 7.54 -24.29 -4.99
C LEU A 976 7.39 -23.75 -6.41
N GLY A 977 6.49 -22.79 -6.59
CA GLY A 977 6.19 -22.20 -7.89
C GLY A 977 7.08 -20.99 -8.23
N GLN A 978 7.53 -20.23 -7.23
CA GLN A 978 8.20 -18.95 -7.45
C GLN A 978 9.70 -19.06 -7.22
N SER A 979 10.47 -18.43 -8.10
CA SER A 979 11.94 -18.44 -7.98
C SER A 979 12.46 -17.45 -6.94
N LEU A 980 11.73 -16.37 -6.70
CA LEU A 980 12.09 -15.36 -5.71
C LEU A 980 11.33 -15.60 -4.41
N GLN A 981 12.07 -15.65 -3.31
CA GLN A 981 11.56 -15.89 -1.97
C GLN A 981 12.11 -14.83 -1.01
N VAL A 982 11.47 -14.69 0.15
CA VAL A 982 11.88 -13.72 1.17
C VAL A 982 12.12 -14.43 2.49
N ALA A 983 13.15 -14.02 3.21
CA ALA A 983 13.42 -14.45 4.58
C ALA A 983 13.93 -13.27 5.42
N VAL A 984 14.01 -13.49 6.73
CA VAL A 984 14.36 -12.49 7.74
C VAL A 984 15.70 -12.87 8.36
N LEU A 985 16.66 -11.96 8.36
CA LEU A 985 17.85 -11.99 9.21
C LEU A 985 17.43 -11.45 10.58
N THR A 986 17.18 -12.37 11.50
CA THR A 986 16.56 -12.05 12.80
C THR A 986 17.46 -11.18 13.64
N ASP A 987 18.78 -11.34 13.54
CA ASP A 987 19.76 -10.55 14.27
C ASP A 987 19.68 -9.04 13.94
N PHE A 988 19.03 -8.65 12.83
CA PHE A 988 18.81 -7.25 12.44
C PHE A 988 17.39 -6.78 12.77
N CYS A 989 16.47 -7.70 13.04
CA CYS A 989 15.05 -7.40 13.24
C CYS A 989 14.80 -7.01 14.71
N ASN A 990 14.16 -5.86 14.93
CA ASN A 990 13.70 -5.43 16.26
C ASN A 990 12.16 -5.48 16.39
N GLU A 991 11.50 -6.21 15.49
CA GLU A 991 10.04 -6.39 15.50
C GLU A 991 9.24 -5.07 15.48
N CYS A 992 9.75 -4.04 14.79
CA CYS A 992 9.10 -2.72 14.76
C CYS A 992 7.67 -2.72 14.17
N GLY A 993 7.30 -3.76 13.43
CA GLY A 993 5.98 -3.96 12.82
C GLY A 993 5.77 -3.31 11.45
N ASN A 994 6.66 -2.42 11.00
CA ASN A 994 6.45 -1.65 9.76
C ASN A 994 6.20 -2.52 8.51
N CYS A 995 6.84 -3.70 8.43
CA CYS A 995 6.62 -4.64 7.33
C CYS A 995 5.21 -5.23 7.27
N GLU A 996 4.51 -5.30 8.41
CA GLU A 996 3.13 -5.76 8.48
C GLU A 996 2.17 -4.72 7.90
N SER A 997 2.39 -3.43 8.16
CA SER A 997 1.53 -2.35 7.66
C SER A 997 1.37 -2.35 6.14
N PHE A 998 2.43 -2.71 5.40
CA PHE A 998 2.46 -2.67 3.93
C PHE A 998 2.36 -4.02 3.25
N CYS A 999 2.34 -5.13 4.01
CA CYS A 999 2.18 -6.45 3.42
C CYS A 999 0.75 -6.58 2.83
N PRO A 1000 0.58 -6.94 1.54
CA PRO A 1000 -0.76 -7.05 0.94
C PRO A 1000 -1.55 -8.29 1.41
N THR A 1001 -0.96 -9.12 2.27
CA THR A 1001 -1.59 -10.33 2.83
C THR A 1001 -2.13 -10.07 4.23
N ALA A 1002 -2.97 -10.96 4.72
CA ALA A 1002 -3.62 -10.84 6.03
C ALA A 1002 -2.71 -11.06 7.26
N ARG A 1003 -1.39 -11.25 7.10
CA ARG A 1003 -0.46 -11.54 8.21
C ARG A 1003 0.86 -10.76 8.15
N ALA A 1004 1.79 -11.07 9.06
CA ALA A 1004 2.96 -10.27 9.40
C ALA A 1004 4.27 -10.91 8.89
N PRO A 1005 4.98 -10.28 7.93
CA PRO A 1005 6.20 -10.85 7.37
C PRO A 1005 7.30 -11.19 8.39
N TYR A 1006 7.47 -10.38 9.45
CA TYR A 1006 8.54 -10.61 10.44
C TYR A 1006 8.32 -11.87 11.30
N GLN A 1007 7.08 -12.37 11.34
CA GLN A 1007 6.71 -13.58 12.09
C GLN A 1007 6.56 -14.79 11.17
N ASP A 1008 5.88 -14.65 10.02
CA ASP A 1008 5.50 -15.78 9.15
C ASP A 1008 6.61 -16.19 8.16
N LYS A 1009 7.54 -15.30 7.78
CA LYS A 1009 8.64 -15.64 6.87
C LYS A 1009 9.75 -16.41 7.58
N PRO A 1010 10.55 -17.24 6.86
CA PRO A 1010 11.65 -17.96 7.47
C PRO A 1010 12.62 -17.03 8.19
N ARG A 1011 12.90 -17.32 9.47
CA ARG A 1011 13.77 -16.50 10.32
C ARG A 1011 15.15 -17.14 10.42
N LEU A 1012 16.11 -16.57 9.71
CA LEU A 1012 17.51 -16.94 9.79
C LEU A 1012 18.17 -16.25 10.97
N TYR A 1013 19.03 -16.97 11.67
CA TYR A 1013 19.84 -16.50 12.78
C TYR A 1013 21.31 -16.63 12.41
N LEU A 1014 22.11 -15.62 12.74
CA LEU A 1014 23.56 -15.65 12.63
C LEU A 1014 24.18 -16.16 13.94
N ASP A 1015 23.70 -15.67 15.09
CA ASP A 1015 24.10 -16.19 16.41
C ASP A 1015 23.38 -17.51 16.72
N GLY A 1016 24.19 -18.58 16.83
CA GLY A 1016 23.68 -19.91 17.17
C GLY A 1016 23.00 -19.99 18.55
N ARG A 1017 23.36 -19.12 19.51
CA ARG A 1017 22.73 -19.10 20.84
C ARG A 1017 21.30 -18.58 20.78
N GLU A 1018 21.05 -17.59 19.93
CA GLU A 1018 19.71 -17.05 19.74
C GLU A 1018 18.81 -18.05 19.01
N PHE A 1019 19.36 -18.73 18.01
CA PHE A 1019 18.70 -19.87 17.38
C PHE A 1019 18.26 -20.94 18.40
N GLU A 1020 19.12 -21.33 19.36
CA GLU A 1020 18.75 -22.33 20.38
C GLU A 1020 17.63 -21.87 21.32
N ALA A 1021 17.43 -20.56 21.49
CA ALA A 1021 16.40 -20.00 22.36
C ALA A 1021 14.99 -20.07 21.73
N GLU A 1022 14.89 -20.34 20.44
CA GLU A 1022 13.62 -20.41 19.73
C GLU A 1022 13.03 -21.83 19.72
N THR A 1023 11.70 -21.89 19.58
CA THR A 1023 10.96 -23.16 19.52
C THR A 1023 10.50 -23.52 18.11
N ASP A 1024 10.26 -22.53 17.25
CA ASP A 1024 9.72 -22.77 15.91
C ASP A 1024 10.14 -21.67 14.92
N ASN A 1025 9.99 -21.94 13.62
CA ASN A 1025 10.33 -21.04 12.52
C ASN A 1025 11.70 -20.34 12.66
N ALA A 1026 12.70 -21.06 13.15
CA ALA A 1026 14.06 -20.53 13.34
C ALA A 1026 15.07 -21.40 12.62
N TYR A 1027 16.05 -20.78 11.97
CA TYR A 1027 16.97 -21.43 11.06
C TYR A 1027 18.40 -20.90 11.26
N HIS A 1028 19.38 -21.79 11.35
CA HIS A 1028 20.80 -21.41 11.47
C HIS A 1028 21.62 -22.12 10.40
N LEU A 1029 22.17 -21.34 9.47
CA LEU A 1029 22.92 -21.85 8.32
C LEU A 1029 24.43 -21.68 8.54
N ARG A 1030 25.21 -22.72 8.20
CA ARG A 1030 26.68 -22.71 8.24
C ARG A 1030 27.25 -23.43 7.02
N GLY A 1031 28.42 -23.00 6.56
CA GLY A 1031 29.16 -23.63 5.46
C GLY A 1031 29.45 -22.66 4.32
N ASP A 1032 29.57 -23.18 3.11
CA ASP A 1032 29.73 -22.42 1.87
C ASP A 1032 28.72 -22.86 0.80
N THR A 1033 28.90 -22.41 -0.44
CA THR A 1033 27.98 -22.69 -1.55
C THR A 1033 27.98 -24.16 -2.00
N GLU A 1034 29.05 -24.91 -1.74
CA GLU A 1034 29.21 -26.31 -2.14
C GLU A 1034 28.86 -27.27 -0.99
N ALA A 1035 29.24 -26.92 0.24
CA ALA A 1035 29.00 -27.72 1.42
C ALA A 1035 28.43 -26.89 2.58
N TRP A 1036 27.21 -27.21 3.02
CA TRP A 1036 26.52 -26.48 4.07
C TRP A 1036 25.63 -27.35 4.96
N THR A 1037 25.40 -26.88 6.17
CA THR A 1037 24.49 -27.46 7.14
C THR A 1037 23.49 -26.40 7.59
N LEU A 1038 22.20 -26.69 7.43
CA LEU A 1038 21.11 -25.88 7.95
C LEU A 1038 20.50 -26.59 9.16
N ARG A 1039 20.49 -25.92 10.30
CA ARG A 1039 19.74 -26.35 11.49
C ARG A 1039 18.42 -25.59 11.53
N ALA A 1040 17.34 -26.25 11.94
CA ALA A 1040 16.02 -25.64 12.04
C ALA A 1040 15.34 -26.02 13.36
N ARG A 1041 14.58 -25.11 13.95
CA ARG A 1041 13.70 -25.35 15.10
C ARG A 1041 12.27 -25.51 14.59
N PHE A 1042 11.65 -26.65 14.91
CA PHE A 1042 10.25 -26.92 14.61
C PHE A 1042 9.59 -27.56 15.84
N ASP A 1043 8.49 -26.98 16.34
CA ASP A 1043 7.74 -27.48 17.51
C ASP A 1043 8.63 -27.85 18.74
N GLY A 1044 9.68 -27.07 18.99
CA GLY A 1044 10.63 -27.28 20.09
C GLY A 1044 11.75 -28.28 19.81
N ALA A 1045 11.73 -28.97 18.66
CA ALA A 1045 12.74 -29.91 18.22
C ALA A 1045 13.77 -29.28 17.27
N THR A 1046 15.01 -29.79 17.29
CA THR A 1046 16.04 -29.43 16.30
C THR A 1046 16.06 -30.44 15.16
N HIS A 1047 16.01 -29.91 13.95
CA HIS A 1047 16.23 -30.63 12.71
C HIS A 1047 17.52 -30.14 12.07
N GLU A 1048 18.19 -30.99 11.31
CA GLU A 1048 19.44 -30.68 10.63
C GLU A 1048 19.42 -31.23 9.21
N LEU A 1049 19.82 -30.42 8.23
CA LEU A 1049 20.04 -30.82 6.85
C LEU A 1049 21.47 -30.47 6.46
N SER A 1050 22.27 -31.47 6.14
CA SER A 1050 23.63 -31.31 5.63
C SER A 1050 23.68 -31.66 4.15
N ILE A 1051 24.32 -30.80 3.36
CA ILE A 1051 24.52 -30.92 1.92
C ILE A 1051 26.01 -30.75 1.65
N GLY A 1052 26.63 -31.68 0.93
CA GLY A 1052 28.06 -31.70 0.65
C GLY A 1052 28.45 -33.03 0.02
N GLU A 1053 29.44 -33.72 0.57
CA GLU A 1053 29.78 -35.11 0.17
C GLU A 1053 28.61 -36.07 0.37
N GLU A 1054 27.88 -35.93 1.49
CA GLU A 1054 26.64 -36.65 1.78
C GLU A 1054 25.48 -35.66 1.94
N TRP A 1055 24.30 -36.02 1.43
CA TRP A 1055 23.07 -35.27 1.63
C TRP A 1055 22.25 -35.96 2.72
N ARG A 1056 22.22 -35.40 3.92
CA ARG A 1056 21.64 -36.07 5.09
C ARG A 1056 20.73 -35.15 5.88
N TYR A 1057 19.53 -35.63 6.18
CA TYR A 1057 18.57 -34.99 7.07
C TYR A 1057 18.47 -35.74 8.39
N ARG A 1058 18.46 -35.01 9.51
CA ARG A 1058 18.27 -35.54 10.86
C ARG A 1058 17.13 -34.79 11.54
N SER A 1059 16.29 -35.55 12.23
CA SER A 1059 15.22 -35.09 13.11
C SER A 1059 15.30 -35.92 14.40
N PRO A 1060 14.55 -35.57 15.47
CA PRO A 1060 14.58 -36.36 16.70
C PRO A 1060 14.28 -37.85 16.49
N ASN A 1061 13.40 -38.18 15.55
CA ASN A 1061 12.88 -39.53 15.37
C ASN A 1061 13.38 -40.20 14.06
N ALA A 1062 14.22 -39.52 13.26
CA ALA A 1062 14.74 -40.09 12.01
C ALA A 1062 16.05 -39.47 11.50
N SER A 1063 16.86 -40.28 10.82
CA SER A 1063 18.06 -39.92 10.05
C SER A 1063 17.89 -40.46 8.63
N VAL A 1064 17.96 -39.60 7.62
CA VAL A 1064 17.66 -39.92 6.21
C VAL A 1064 18.82 -39.48 5.32
N LEU A 1065 19.35 -40.40 4.51
CA LEU A 1065 20.36 -40.17 3.50
C LEU A 1065 19.71 -40.08 2.12
N PHE A 1066 20.04 -39.05 1.36
CA PHE A 1066 19.51 -38.81 0.02
C PHE A 1066 20.53 -39.04 -1.08
N ALA A 1067 20.04 -39.32 -2.28
CA ALA A 1067 20.86 -39.40 -3.47
C ALA A 1067 21.39 -38.01 -3.87
N PRO A 1068 22.69 -37.86 -4.18
CA PRO A 1068 23.29 -36.58 -4.51
C PRO A 1068 22.51 -35.82 -5.60
N GLY A 1069 22.15 -34.57 -5.32
CA GLY A 1069 21.43 -33.71 -6.26
C GLY A 1069 19.91 -33.91 -6.30
N THR A 1070 19.36 -34.85 -5.53
CA THR A 1070 17.91 -35.14 -5.45
C THR A 1070 17.47 -35.34 -4.00
N LEU A 1071 16.17 -35.28 -3.74
CA LEU A 1071 15.59 -35.66 -2.43
C LEU A 1071 15.09 -37.12 -2.43
N ASP A 1072 15.68 -37.97 -3.28
CA ASP A 1072 15.37 -39.41 -3.32
C ASP A 1072 16.06 -40.12 -2.16
N VAL A 1073 15.28 -40.84 -1.34
CA VAL A 1073 15.79 -41.54 -0.15
C VAL A 1073 16.63 -42.76 -0.56
N ILE A 1074 17.89 -42.80 -0.13
CA ILE A 1074 18.78 -43.97 -0.26
C ILE A 1074 18.63 -44.88 0.96
N GLU A 1075 18.73 -44.30 2.15
CA GLU A 1075 18.73 -45.00 3.43
C GLU A 1075 18.02 -44.12 4.46
N ALA A 1076 17.29 -44.75 5.38
CA ALA A 1076 16.69 -44.06 6.50
C ALA A 1076 16.76 -44.94 7.76
N GLU A 1077 16.89 -44.29 8.90
CA GLU A 1077 16.71 -44.88 10.22
C GLU A 1077 15.57 -44.09 10.86
N CYS A 1078 14.50 -44.77 11.28
CA CYS A 1078 13.35 -44.16 11.93
C CYS A 1078 13.05 -44.89 13.23
N GLU A 1079 12.65 -44.15 14.27
CA GLU A 1079 12.19 -44.76 15.52
C GLU A 1079 10.94 -45.62 15.28
N ASP A 1080 10.90 -46.82 15.88
CA ASP A 1080 9.84 -47.79 15.63
C ASP A 1080 8.46 -47.23 16.00
N GLY A 1081 7.52 -47.26 15.04
CA GLY A 1081 6.16 -46.74 15.20
C GLY A 1081 5.98 -45.24 14.93
N GLU A 1082 7.07 -44.49 14.78
CA GLU A 1082 7.02 -43.07 14.44
C GLU A 1082 6.80 -42.86 12.93
N ARG A 1083 5.97 -41.87 12.58
CA ARG A 1083 5.72 -41.47 11.19
C ARG A 1083 6.36 -40.13 10.88
N VAL A 1084 7.26 -40.09 9.90
CA VAL A 1084 8.05 -38.90 9.56
C VAL A 1084 7.74 -38.45 8.14
N SER A 1085 7.16 -37.24 8.02
CA SER A 1085 7.07 -36.52 6.74
C SER A 1085 8.38 -35.78 6.44
N LEU A 1086 8.81 -35.80 5.18
CA LEU A 1086 10.00 -35.08 4.72
C LEU A 1086 9.70 -33.64 4.24
N ASP A 1087 8.48 -33.13 4.43
CA ASP A 1087 8.12 -31.75 4.03
C ASP A 1087 9.02 -30.71 4.72
N ARG A 1088 9.38 -30.93 6.00
CA ARG A 1088 10.35 -30.08 6.73
C ARG A 1088 11.73 -30.10 6.08
N CYS A 1089 12.18 -31.26 5.59
CA CYS A 1089 13.44 -31.39 4.88
C CYS A 1089 13.41 -30.59 3.57
N ALA A 1090 12.33 -30.66 2.80
CA ALA A 1090 12.17 -29.85 1.59
C ALA A 1090 12.16 -28.34 1.88
N THR A 1091 11.47 -27.89 2.92
CA THR A 1091 11.51 -26.49 3.38
C THR A 1091 12.96 -26.05 3.70
N MET A 1092 13.68 -26.87 4.46
CA MET A 1092 15.10 -26.62 4.77
C MET A 1092 15.98 -26.62 3.52
N PHE A 1093 15.72 -27.50 2.57
CA PHE A 1093 16.47 -27.59 1.32
C PHE A 1093 16.30 -26.33 0.46
N VAL A 1094 15.05 -25.89 0.26
CA VAL A 1094 14.73 -24.67 -0.49
C VAL A 1094 15.39 -23.45 0.13
N LEU A 1095 15.25 -23.29 1.45
CA LEU A 1095 15.81 -22.16 2.18
C LEU A 1095 17.35 -22.19 2.16
N GLY A 1096 17.97 -23.33 2.49
CA GLY A 1096 19.43 -23.46 2.57
C GLY A 1096 20.11 -23.24 1.23
N ARG A 1097 19.59 -23.86 0.16
CA ARG A 1097 20.10 -23.69 -1.21
C ARG A 1097 19.98 -22.25 -1.69
N GLY A 1098 18.80 -21.65 -1.54
CA GLY A 1098 18.55 -20.28 -1.98
C GLY A 1098 19.34 -19.24 -1.19
N SER A 1099 19.43 -19.44 0.13
CA SER A 1099 20.20 -18.57 1.04
C SER A 1099 21.69 -18.64 0.78
N MET A 1100 22.29 -19.82 0.57
CA MET A 1100 23.72 -19.89 0.23
C MET A 1100 24.05 -19.25 -1.12
N ARG A 1101 23.18 -19.44 -2.12
CA ARG A 1101 23.36 -18.84 -3.45
C ARG A 1101 23.26 -17.32 -3.40
N SER A 1102 22.35 -16.78 -2.58
CA SER A 1102 22.04 -15.34 -2.57
C SER A 1102 22.81 -14.57 -1.50
N MET A 1103 23.19 -15.21 -0.40
CA MET A 1103 23.79 -14.57 0.77
C MET A 1103 25.00 -15.35 1.28
N GLY A 1104 25.71 -16.06 0.40
CA GLY A 1104 26.93 -16.78 0.78
C GLY A 1104 27.93 -15.86 1.52
N HIS A 1105 28.10 -14.62 1.07
CA HIS A 1105 28.96 -13.62 1.72
C HIS A 1105 28.55 -13.32 3.19
N LEU A 1106 27.25 -13.37 3.52
CA LEU A 1106 26.72 -13.19 4.88
C LEU A 1106 26.80 -14.46 5.73
N LEU A 1107 26.52 -15.62 5.12
CA LEU A 1107 26.28 -16.88 5.84
C LEU A 1107 27.50 -17.80 5.89
N ARG A 1108 28.59 -17.47 5.18
CA ARG A 1108 29.86 -18.19 5.27
C ARG A 1108 30.40 -18.11 6.70
N SER A 1109 30.76 -19.29 7.22
CA SER A 1109 31.36 -19.48 8.54
C SER A 1109 32.46 -18.45 8.81
N THR A 1110 32.31 -17.70 9.90
CA THR A 1110 33.46 -17.13 10.58
C THR A 1110 34.24 -18.27 11.22
N ALA A 1111 35.30 -18.73 10.56
CA ALA A 1111 36.45 -19.29 11.25
C ALA A 1111 37.26 -18.14 11.87
N VAL A 1112 36.61 -17.28 12.68
CA VAL A 1112 37.28 -16.21 13.43
C VAL A 1112 36.70 -16.21 14.84
N SER A 1113 37.60 -16.25 15.80
CA SER A 1113 37.44 -16.39 17.24
C SER A 1113 36.34 -15.49 17.80
N ALA A 1114 35.76 -15.97 18.91
CA ALA A 1114 35.23 -15.08 19.93
C ALA A 1114 36.36 -14.15 20.37
N ASP A 1115 36.34 -12.92 19.87
CA ASP A 1115 37.08 -11.77 20.39
C ASP A 1115 36.11 -10.60 20.55
#